data_AF-A0A6B0T4E0-F1
#
_entry.id   AF-A0A6B0T4E0-F1
#
_cell.length_a   1.000
_cell.length_b   1.000
_cell.length_c   1.000
_cell.angle_alpha   90.00
_cell.angle_beta   90.00
_cell.angle_gamma   90.00
#
_symmetry.space_group_name_H-M   'P 1'
#
loop_
_entity.id
_entity.type
_entity.pdbx_description
1 polymer ?
#
loop_
_entity_poly.entity_id
_entity_poly.type
_entity_poly.pdbx_seq_one_letter_code
_entity_poly.pdbx_strand_id
1 'polypeptide(L)'
;MRSALAIGGISALSTALGVGGVPSVAAAEDDHEPISFAARDNRQHAWDGYEKYFPQREQTLPPEYHLLLHVDYLGDGEPTAEDRETVAQAFRDVERTFEWSHEGILFTVSYSPAYFDRFDESLPQGIGPATEVDFDKPSLLRPETLIDLPGVTLERERPVEADTFDACIHLASDDIGKLLLAEAMLWDDYDPDTVWEDAPPEDPEPFEHTLDGILSKPVSYPERRVGFAGHENVEERLAEDTEFDADRVPDEDEFDDEVGAHPAAELSMGFNDQYKNSLPRETNVTLLEDQRLVVPKDPGVFAQGTIQHVSKLNIDLEGFYDDNDRTERRERMFSPDHDDENTGAVGENLGNSNAPGETPMRDVSQASDDPTAGDKARETQPDWDDEGVVGHAQKVARARFDMETRITDEGQERLSGGDRDELLPAEERDDELPGHDGDQETEGVMLRRDFAGTAPAAPDEDRVPGNHFVALMRFNPYMAYMRQAMNGVPLDSATFGLTDDGRIDHRKTGAVFDDDGNLVDVDENSGIAHYLTTQRRGNYLVPPLTQRALPYPQADNVEIDVKRAGENYRVTVEGLSAGDLADGTVRFGWFYDVNRSRGAEPRQETQRGNRTTFVFPADETGIETAPGGPDGDVRVRLYAERDGTRRPVRGTATIDGKREDASEQRKSGEKEDRSKADESNGRGQAGRTGSDRPT
;
A
#
# COMPACT_ATOMS: atom_id res chain seq x y z
N MET A 1 21.05 -15.22 -17.41
CA MET A 1 20.65 -15.07 -15.99
C MET A 1 19.14 -15.09 -15.84
N ARG A 2 18.41 -14.24 -16.57
CA ARG A 2 16.93 -14.08 -16.49
C ARG A 2 16.14 -15.38 -16.66
N SER A 3 16.53 -16.22 -17.62
CA SER A 3 15.93 -17.55 -17.83
C SER A 3 16.15 -18.51 -16.63
N ALA A 4 17.21 -18.33 -15.83
CA ALA A 4 17.37 -19.06 -14.56
C ALA A 4 16.36 -18.56 -13.50
N LEU A 5 16.17 -17.24 -13.35
CA LEU A 5 15.13 -16.70 -12.46
C LEU A 5 13.75 -17.25 -12.84
N ALA A 6 13.45 -17.31 -14.14
CA ALA A 6 12.17 -17.82 -14.67
C ALA A 6 11.94 -19.32 -14.39
N ILE A 7 13.00 -20.14 -14.33
CA ILE A 7 12.92 -21.58 -13.99
C ILE A 7 12.83 -21.78 -12.47
N GLY A 8 13.66 -21.07 -11.69
CA GLY A 8 13.71 -21.20 -10.24
C GLY A 8 14.37 -22.48 -9.70
N GLY A 9 14.45 -22.57 -8.38
CA GLY A 9 15.00 -23.73 -7.66
C GLY A 9 16.52 -23.93 -7.80
N ILE A 10 17.03 -24.96 -7.13
CA ILE A 10 18.48 -25.14 -6.91
C ILE A 10 19.31 -25.24 -8.19
N SER A 11 18.80 -25.87 -9.26
CA SER A 11 19.53 -25.97 -10.54
C SER A 11 19.63 -24.62 -11.27
N ALA A 12 18.64 -23.75 -11.12
CA ALA A 12 18.71 -22.38 -11.60
C ALA A 12 19.70 -21.57 -10.76
N LEU A 13 19.68 -21.72 -9.43
CA LEU A 13 20.65 -21.09 -8.54
C LEU A 13 22.08 -21.50 -8.88
N SER A 14 22.42 -22.79 -8.99
CA SER A 14 23.76 -23.24 -9.40
C SER A 14 24.19 -22.68 -10.76
N THR A 15 23.25 -22.54 -11.70
CA THR A 15 23.51 -21.92 -13.01
C THR A 15 23.78 -20.42 -12.88
N ALA A 16 22.99 -19.72 -12.07
CA ALA A 16 23.14 -18.29 -11.80
C ALA A 16 24.49 -17.99 -11.12
N LEU A 17 24.82 -18.74 -10.06
CA LEU A 17 26.09 -18.64 -9.33
C LEU A 17 27.29 -19.01 -10.23
N GLY A 18 27.14 -20.00 -11.11
CA GLY A 18 28.21 -20.38 -12.04
C GLY A 18 28.45 -19.41 -13.20
N VAL A 19 27.56 -18.47 -13.43
CA VAL A 19 27.71 -17.40 -14.43
C VAL A 19 28.09 -16.06 -13.77
N GLY A 20 27.42 -15.68 -12.69
CA GLY A 20 27.61 -14.40 -12.00
C GLY A 20 28.63 -14.42 -10.86
N GLY A 21 29.02 -15.61 -10.37
CA GLY A 21 29.70 -15.75 -9.09
C GLY A 21 28.73 -15.78 -7.90
N VAL A 22 29.26 -15.86 -6.69
CA VAL A 22 28.48 -15.75 -5.46
C VAL A 22 28.14 -14.28 -5.22
N PRO A 23 26.85 -13.91 -5.05
CA PRO A 23 26.45 -12.53 -4.79
C PRO A 23 27.08 -12.01 -3.49
N SER A 24 27.41 -10.72 -3.45
CA SER A 24 27.77 -10.07 -2.20
C SER A 24 26.56 -10.03 -1.26
N VAL A 25 26.78 -10.51 -0.03
CA VAL A 25 25.82 -10.49 1.07
C VAL A 25 26.28 -9.49 2.13
N ALA A 26 25.35 -8.84 2.82
CA ALA A 26 25.68 -7.86 3.87
C ALA A 26 26.48 -8.51 5.01
N ALA A 27 26.18 -9.77 5.33
CA ALA A 27 26.88 -10.56 6.35
C ALA A 27 28.41 -10.74 6.12
N ALA A 28 28.94 -10.35 4.95
CA ALA A 28 30.38 -10.36 4.68
C ALA A 28 31.14 -9.17 5.33
N GLU A 29 30.46 -8.11 5.80
CA GLU A 29 31.09 -6.88 6.32
C GLU A 29 30.59 -6.49 7.75
N ASP A 30 31.07 -7.20 8.78
CA ASP A 30 30.71 -7.01 10.22
C ASP A 30 29.25 -7.35 10.60
N ASP A 31 28.94 -7.36 11.91
CA ASP A 31 27.66 -7.83 12.52
C ASP A 31 26.43 -6.96 12.14
N HIS A 32 25.98 -6.99 10.88
CA HIS A 32 24.89 -6.18 10.36
C HIS A 32 23.55 -6.37 11.12
N GLU A 33 23.18 -5.38 11.93
CA GLU A 33 21.89 -5.31 12.60
C GLU A 33 20.80 -4.85 11.61
N PRO A 34 19.70 -5.60 11.42
CA PRO A 34 18.61 -5.23 10.51
C PRO A 34 18.03 -3.85 10.78
N ILE A 35 17.57 -3.16 9.72
CA ILE A 35 16.94 -1.83 9.85
C ILE A 35 15.74 -1.93 10.80
N SER A 36 15.86 -1.25 11.95
CA SER A 36 14.85 -1.27 13.00
C SER A 36 13.45 -0.91 12.49
N PHE A 37 12.41 -1.47 13.10
CA PHE A 37 11.03 -1.18 12.74
C PHE A 37 10.70 0.32 12.87
N ALA A 38 11.30 1.01 13.85
CA ALA A 38 11.12 2.45 14.05
C ALA A 38 11.70 3.31 12.90
N ALA A 39 12.78 2.86 12.26
CA ALA A 39 13.39 3.55 11.12
C ALA A 39 12.58 3.38 9.83
N ARG A 40 11.84 2.28 9.69
CA ARG A 40 10.88 2.01 8.59
C ARG A 40 9.42 2.34 8.95
N ASP A 41 9.19 3.10 10.02
CA ASP A 41 7.84 3.48 10.51
C ASP A 41 6.86 2.33 10.70
N ASN A 42 7.37 1.14 11.01
CA ASN A 42 6.66 -0.13 11.11
C ASN A 42 5.97 -0.58 9.79
N ARG A 43 6.40 -0.05 8.63
CA ARG A 43 5.84 -0.32 7.30
C ARG A 43 6.71 -1.34 6.55
N GLN A 44 6.10 -2.38 6.00
CA GLN A 44 6.82 -3.29 5.08
C GLN A 44 7.00 -2.67 3.70
N HIS A 45 6.00 -1.92 3.25
CA HIS A 45 5.93 -1.34 1.91
C HIS A 45 6.78 -0.06 1.74
N ALA A 46 7.52 0.37 2.77
CA ALA A 46 8.38 1.55 2.73
C ALA A 46 9.71 1.25 2.04
N TRP A 47 9.71 1.32 0.71
CA TRP A 47 10.79 1.05 -0.22
C TRP A 47 11.36 2.33 -0.86
N ASP A 48 10.60 3.42 -1.01
CA ASP A 48 11.03 4.63 -1.75
C ASP A 48 12.41 5.15 -1.27
N GLY A 49 12.67 5.10 0.05
CA GLY A 49 13.96 5.51 0.64
C GLY A 49 15.14 4.55 0.42
N TYR A 50 14.92 3.43 -0.28
CA TYR A 50 15.83 2.30 -0.50
C TYR A 50 15.86 1.82 -1.96
N GLU A 51 15.02 2.41 -2.82
CA GLU A 51 15.01 2.21 -4.27
C GLU A 51 16.06 3.10 -4.96
N LYS A 52 16.33 2.80 -6.23
CA LYS A 52 17.33 3.51 -7.04
C LYS A 52 16.77 4.85 -7.47
N TYR A 53 17.32 5.96 -6.96
CA TYR A 53 16.93 7.31 -7.36
C TYR A 53 17.59 7.72 -8.69
N PHE A 54 16.79 8.25 -9.62
CA PHE A 54 17.23 8.71 -10.94
C PHE A 54 17.10 10.25 -11.05
N PRO A 55 18.19 11.01 -10.85
CA PRO A 55 18.15 12.48 -10.82
C PRO A 55 17.61 13.14 -12.10
N GLN A 56 17.70 12.48 -13.25
CA GLN A 56 17.20 12.97 -14.54
C GLN A 56 15.68 12.93 -14.66
N ARG A 57 15.00 12.11 -13.85
CA ARG A 57 13.53 11.92 -13.82
C ARG A 57 12.92 12.30 -12.46
N GLU A 58 13.76 12.76 -11.53
CA GLU A 58 13.43 13.17 -10.17
C GLU A 58 12.58 12.16 -9.35
N GLN A 59 12.68 10.86 -9.70
CA GLN A 59 11.90 9.75 -9.16
C GLN A 59 12.79 8.56 -8.80
N THR A 60 12.28 7.62 -7.99
CA THR A 60 12.83 6.27 -7.91
C THR A 60 12.29 5.40 -9.04
N LEU A 61 13.03 4.34 -9.39
CA LEU A 61 12.50 3.24 -10.21
C LEU A 61 12.43 1.95 -9.36
N PRO A 62 11.45 1.07 -9.63
CA PRO A 62 11.38 -0.23 -8.99
C PRO A 62 12.64 -1.06 -9.33
N PRO A 63 13.05 -2.01 -8.47
CA PRO A 63 14.15 -2.93 -8.76
C PRO A 63 13.93 -3.73 -10.05
N GLU A 64 15.01 -4.09 -10.75
CA GLU A 64 14.92 -4.71 -12.08
C GLU A 64 14.20 -6.07 -12.11
N TYR A 65 14.29 -6.84 -11.02
CA TYR A 65 13.78 -8.22 -10.96
C TYR A 65 12.79 -8.40 -9.81
N HIS A 66 11.66 -9.04 -10.10
CA HIS A 66 10.61 -9.31 -9.13
C HIS A 66 10.22 -10.80 -9.11
N LEU A 67 9.92 -11.29 -7.91
CA LEU A 67 9.45 -12.65 -7.65
C LEU A 67 8.26 -12.61 -6.68
N LEU A 68 7.09 -13.06 -7.13
CA LEU A 68 5.91 -13.29 -6.29
C LEU A 68 5.81 -14.77 -5.98
N LEU A 69 5.76 -15.08 -4.69
CA LEU A 69 5.65 -16.41 -4.12
C LEU A 69 4.32 -16.50 -3.37
N HIS A 70 3.32 -17.12 -4.00
CA HIS A 70 2.02 -17.35 -3.38
C HIS A 70 2.07 -18.68 -2.63
N VAL A 71 1.75 -18.64 -1.34
CA VAL A 71 2.00 -19.74 -0.41
C VAL A 71 0.78 -20.01 0.46
N ASP A 72 0.60 -21.27 0.83
CA ASP A 72 -0.41 -21.75 1.77
C ASP A 72 0.28 -22.26 3.03
N TYR A 73 -0.35 -22.04 4.19
CA TYR A 73 0.15 -22.58 5.45
C TYR A 73 -0.21 -24.06 5.58
N LEU A 74 0.78 -24.87 5.91
CA LEU A 74 0.68 -26.34 5.88
C LEU A 74 0.04 -26.96 7.13
N GLY A 75 -0.15 -26.17 8.20
CA GLY A 75 -0.73 -26.64 9.46
C GLY A 75 -2.27 -26.61 9.49
N ASP A 76 -2.86 -27.54 10.25
CA ASP A 76 -4.31 -27.59 10.47
C ASP A 76 -4.78 -26.47 11.44
N GLY A 77 -5.33 -25.38 10.90
CA GLY A 77 -5.99 -24.30 11.67
C GLY A 77 -5.11 -23.08 11.97
N GLU A 78 -5.30 -22.47 13.15
CA GLU A 78 -4.54 -21.27 13.55
C GLU A 78 -3.03 -21.57 13.70
N PRO A 79 -2.13 -20.74 13.14
CA PRO A 79 -0.70 -20.97 13.26
C PRO A 79 -0.19 -20.97 14.69
N THR A 80 0.70 -21.90 14.99
CA THR A 80 1.22 -22.08 16.34
C THR A 80 2.16 -20.95 16.75
N ALA A 81 2.46 -20.89 18.05
CA ALA A 81 3.50 -20.05 18.62
C ALA A 81 4.88 -20.29 17.97
N GLU A 82 5.20 -21.56 17.71
CA GLU A 82 6.47 -22.00 17.13
C GLU A 82 6.57 -21.57 15.66
N ASP A 83 5.52 -21.77 14.86
CA ASP A 83 5.48 -21.32 13.46
C ASP A 83 5.66 -19.81 13.33
N ARG A 84 5.00 -19.04 14.21
CA ARG A 84 5.10 -17.56 14.23
C ARG A 84 6.52 -17.09 14.55
N GLU A 85 7.19 -17.73 15.50
CA GLU A 85 8.58 -17.40 15.83
C GLU A 85 9.53 -17.80 14.69
N THR A 86 9.43 -19.03 14.16
CA THR A 86 10.29 -19.51 13.07
C THR A 86 10.15 -18.65 11.82
N VAL A 87 8.91 -18.31 11.40
CA VAL A 87 8.69 -17.42 10.25
C VAL A 87 9.18 -15.99 10.54
N ALA A 88 9.04 -15.49 11.77
CA ALA A 88 9.57 -14.17 12.14
C ALA A 88 11.09 -14.10 12.08
N GLN A 89 11.79 -15.17 12.48
CA GLN A 89 13.24 -15.26 12.41
C GLN A 89 13.73 -15.54 10.99
N ALA A 90 13.04 -16.37 10.19
CA ALA A 90 13.39 -16.59 8.78
C ALA A 90 13.38 -15.27 7.99
N PHE A 91 12.37 -14.42 8.19
CA PHE A 91 12.35 -13.07 7.60
C PHE A 91 13.38 -12.10 8.18
N ARG A 92 13.92 -12.35 9.39
CA ARG A 92 15.07 -11.59 9.91
C ARG A 92 16.40 -12.10 9.35
N ASP A 93 16.52 -13.38 9.08
CA ASP A 93 17.71 -13.97 8.47
C ASP A 93 17.87 -13.46 7.02
N VAL A 94 16.76 -13.26 6.28
CA VAL A 94 16.76 -12.47 5.03
C VAL A 94 17.35 -11.07 5.24
N GLU A 95 16.89 -10.32 6.25
CA GLU A 95 17.35 -8.93 6.50
C GLU A 95 18.76 -8.82 7.12
N ARG A 96 19.35 -9.93 7.57
CA ARG A 96 20.75 -10.02 8.04
C ARG A 96 21.69 -10.38 6.90
N THR A 97 21.26 -11.30 6.04
CA THR A 97 22.06 -11.78 4.90
C THR A 97 22.03 -10.77 3.75
N PHE A 98 20.89 -10.17 3.46
CA PHE A 98 20.72 -9.22 2.36
C PHE A 98 20.49 -7.81 2.87
N GLU A 99 21.17 -6.82 2.26
CA GLU A 99 20.89 -5.42 2.52
C GLU A 99 19.42 -5.08 2.17
N TRP A 100 18.78 -4.24 2.96
CA TRP A 100 17.47 -3.67 2.62
C TRP A 100 17.65 -2.50 1.64
N SER A 101 17.91 -2.83 0.38
CA SER A 101 18.13 -1.91 -0.74
C SER A 101 17.73 -2.57 -2.06
N HIS A 102 17.58 -1.80 -3.14
CA HIS A 102 17.39 -2.37 -4.49
C HIS A 102 18.56 -3.28 -4.92
N GLU A 103 19.80 -2.99 -4.51
CA GLU A 103 20.97 -3.84 -4.77
C GLU A 103 20.99 -5.11 -3.89
N GLY A 104 20.28 -5.09 -2.75
CA GLY A 104 20.09 -6.20 -1.83
C GLY A 104 18.76 -6.93 -2.08
N ILE A 105 17.88 -7.00 -1.10
CA ILE A 105 16.50 -7.48 -1.26
C ILE A 105 15.52 -6.55 -0.53
N LEU A 106 14.56 -6.02 -1.29
CA LEU A 106 13.34 -5.41 -0.77
C LEU A 106 12.22 -6.45 -0.81
N PHE A 107 11.40 -6.53 0.25
CA PHE A 107 10.26 -7.45 0.23
C PHE A 107 9.03 -7.01 1.03
N THR A 108 7.88 -7.57 0.67
CA THR A 108 6.65 -7.53 1.48
C THR A 108 6.07 -8.93 1.65
N VAL A 109 5.41 -9.15 2.78
CA VAL A 109 4.63 -10.36 3.08
C VAL A 109 3.20 -9.93 3.36
N SER A 110 2.24 -10.50 2.62
CA SER A 110 0.84 -10.12 2.66
C SER A 110 -0.09 -11.34 2.76
N TYR A 111 -1.28 -11.16 3.36
CA TYR A 111 -2.18 -12.24 3.76
C TYR A 111 -3.60 -12.04 3.21
N SER A 112 -4.18 -13.07 2.60
CA SER A 112 -5.52 -12.99 1.98
C SER A 112 -6.65 -13.18 3.01
N PRO A 113 -7.92 -12.93 2.64
CA PRO A 113 -9.06 -13.33 3.45
C PRO A 113 -9.09 -14.82 3.83
N ALA A 114 -8.60 -15.71 2.96
CA ALA A 114 -8.58 -17.14 3.20
C ALA A 114 -7.64 -17.52 4.36
N TYR A 115 -6.52 -16.80 4.51
CA TYR A 115 -5.69 -16.92 5.70
C TYR A 115 -6.48 -16.59 6.97
N PHE A 116 -7.24 -15.50 6.99
CA PHE A 116 -7.97 -15.11 8.21
C PHE A 116 -9.19 -16.00 8.53
N ASP A 117 -9.71 -16.77 7.58
CA ASP A 117 -10.85 -17.69 7.79
C ASP A 117 -10.55 -18.86 8.76
N ARG A 118 -9.29 -19.10 9.12
CA ARG A 118 -8.88 -20.11 10.11
C ARG A 118 -9.08 -19.71 11.57
N PHE A 119 -9.30 -18.42 11.85
CA PHE A 119 -9.44 -17.89 13.20
C PHE A 119 -10.91 -17.78 13.60
N ASP A 120 -11.22 -18.05 14.87
CA ASP A 120 -12.56 -17.76 15.43
C ASP A 120 -12.84 -16.24 15.52
N GLU A 121 -11.79 -15.43 15.55
CA GLU A 121 -11.86 -13.96 15.66
C GLU A 121 -11.92 -13.28 14.29
N SER A 122 -12.89 -12.39 14.10
CA SER A 122 -12.94 -11.53 12.91
C SER A 122 -11.83 -10.48 12.91
N LEU A 123 -11.32 -10.17 11.71
CA LEU A 123 -10.48 -8.99 11.44
C LEU A 123 -11.14 -7.67 11.96
N PRO A 124 -10.34 -6.61 12.24
CA PRO A 124 -10.84 -5.34 12.75
C PRO A 124 -11.83 -4.69 11.79
N GLN A 125 -12.79 -3.92 12.28
CA GLN A 125 -13.86 -3.38 11.41
C GLN A 125 -13.35 -2.50 10.27
N GLY A 126 -12.15 -1.92 10.39
CA GLY A 126 -11.49 -1.16 9.33
C GLY A 126 -10.61 -1.96 8.37
N ILE A 127 -10.68 -3.30 8.40
CA ILE A 127 -10.02 -4.25 7.47
C ILE A 127 -10.93 -5.46 7.15
N GLY A 128 -11.98 -5.72 7.95
CA GLY A 128 -12.77 -6.95 7.97
C GLY A 128 -13.23 -7.44 6.59
N PRO A 129 -13.15 -8.76 6.30
CA PRO A 129 -13.39 -9.26 4.96
C PRO A 129 -14.86 -9.11 4.59
N ALA A 130 -15.13 -8.60 3.39
CA ALA A 130 -16.48 -8.41 2.89
C ALA A 130 -16.75 -9.32 1.68
N THR A 131 -17.92 -9.98 1.69
CA THR A 131 -18.43 -10.84 0.60
C THR A 131 -19.22 -10.07 -0.45
N GLU A 132 -19.53 -8.81 -0.16
CA GLU A 132 -20.14 -7.82 -1.04
C GLU A 132 -19.31 -6.53 -0.90
N VAL A 133 -19.39 -5.60 -1.85
CA VAL A 133 -18.64 -4.35 -1.73
C VAL A 133 -19.39 -3.38 -0.83
N ASP A 134 -18.86 -3.20 0.38
CA ASP A 134 -19.45 -2.42 1.46
C ASP A 134 -18.61 -1.17 1.72
N PHE A 135 -18.93 -0.07 1.04
CA PHE A 135 -18.14 1.16 1.08
C PHE A 135 -18.26 1.93 2.42
N ASP A 136 -19.24 1.60 3.25
CA ASP A 136 -19.30 2.07 4.66
C ASP A 136 -18.18 1.46 5.51
N LYS A 137 -17.50 0.41 5.02
CA LYS A 137 -16.38 -0.26 5.68
C LYS A 137 -15.15 -0.29 4.77
N PRO A 138 -13.97 0.17 5.24
CA PRO A 138 -12.73 -0.13 4.54
C PRO A 138 -12.42 -1.62 4.73
N SER A 139 -12.86 -2.44 3.78
CA SER A 139 -12.83 -3.91 3.88
C SER A 139 -11.83 -4.51 2.90
N LEU A 140 -11.14 -5.57 3.33
CA LEU A 140 -10.39 -6.46 2.44
C LEU A 140 -11.38 -7.30 1.64
N LEU A 141 -11.64 -6.93 0.38
CA LEU A 141 -12.61 -7.67 -0.44
C LEU A 141 -12.05 -9.04 -0.82
N ARG A 142 -12.90 -10.06 -0.81
CA ARG A 142 -12.53 -11.34 -1.42
C ARG A 142 -12.30 -11.17 -2.93
N PRO A 143 -11.30 -11.85 -3.53
CA PRO A 143 -11.03 -11.75 -4.96
C PRO A 143 -12.24 -12.13 -5.81
N GLU A 144 -13.02 -13.15 -5.40
CA GLU A 144 -14.26 -13.56 -6.05
C GLU A 144 -15.30 -12.42 -6.08
N THR A 145 -15.50 -11.74 -4.94
CA THR A 145 -16.39 -10.57 -4.83
C THR A 145 -15.98 -9.44 -5.79
N LEU A 146 -14.67 -9.23 -5.98
CA LEU A 146 -14.17 -8.24 -6.92
C LEU A 146 -14.33 -8.69 -8.38
N ILE A 147 -14.10 -9.98 -8.69
CA ILE A 147 -14.26 -10.56 -10.03
C ILE A 147 -15.73 -10.49 -10.49
N ASP A 148 -16.67 -10.80 -9.60
CA ASP A 148 -18.10 -10.84 -9.90
C ASP A 148 -18.82 -9.49 -9.76
N LEU A 149 -18.13 -8.43 -9.33
CA LEU A 149 -18.72 -7.09 -9.26
C LEU A 149 -19.03 -6.57 -10.68
N PRO A 150 -20.28 -6.14 -10.97
CA PRO A 150 -20.64 -5.59 -12.27
C PRO A 150 -19.73 -4.43 -12.67
N GLY A 151 -19.23 -4.48 -13.90
CA GLY A 151 -18.36 -3.44 -14.46
C GLY A 151 -16.88 -3.53 -14.09
N VAL A 152 -16.43 -4.48 -13.25
CA VAL A 152 -14.99 -4.64 -12.91
C VAL A 152 -14.26 -5.57 -13.89
N THR A 153 -14.89 -6.69 -14.19
CA THR A 153 -14.40 -7.74 -15.10
C THR A 153 -15.24 -7.73 -16.37
N LEU A 154 -14.60 -7.62 -17.53
CA LEU A 154 -15.27 -7.70 -18.83
C LEU A 154 -15.66 -9.15 -19.13
N GLU A 155 -16.71 -9.37 -19.93
CA GLU A 155 -17.15 -10.74 -20.24
C GLU A 155 -16.09 -11.50 -21.06
N ARG A 156 -15.35 -10.81 -21.95
CA ARG A 156 -14.20 -11.42 -22.65
C ARG A 156 -13.00 -11.76 -21.75
N GLU A 157 -12.93 -11.21 -20.54
CA GLU A 157 -11.92 -11.62 -19.54
C GLU A 157 -12.32 -12.91 -18.82
N ARG A 158 -13.56 -13.40 -18.95
CA ARG A 158 -14.03 -14.57 -18.19
C ARG A 158 -13.63 -15.90 -18.86
N PRO A 159 -13.22 -16.92 -18.07
CA PRO A 159 -13.10 -16.93 -16.62
C PRO A 159 -11.83 -16.21 -16.12
N VAL A 160 -11.98 -15.45 -15.02
CA VAL A 160 -10.86 -14.91 -14.23
C VAL A 160 -10.72 -15.75 -12.97
N GLU A 161 -9.51 -16.23 -12.68
CA GLU A 161 -9.24 -17.03 -11.48
C GLU A 161 -9.05 -16.14 -10.24
N ALA A 162 -9.57 -16.60 -9.11
CA ALA A 162 -9.35 -15.98 -7.81
C ALA A 162 -8.07 -16.55 -7.17
N ASP A 163 -7.10 -15.68 -6.86
CA ASP A 163 -5.94 -16.05 -6.05
C ASP A 163 -6.36 -16.08 -4.57
N THR A 164 -6.75 -17.26 -4.10
CA THR A 164 -7.18 -17.51 -2.71
C THR A 164 -6.07 -18.07 -1.81
N PHE A 165 -4.81 -18.02 -2.26
CA PHE A 165 -3.65 -18.46 -1.48
C PHE A 165 -3.60 -17.72 -0.14
N ASP A 166 -3.12 -18.37 0.92
CA ASP A 166 -3.07 -17.75 2.24
C ASP A 166 -2.23 -16.47 2.26
N ALA A 167 -1.08 -16.48 1.61
CA ALA A 167 -0.16 -15.36 1.59
C ALA A 167 0.54 -15.18 0.24
N CYS A 168 1.05 -13.97 0.02
CA CYS A 168 1.96 -13.63 -1.06
C CYS A 168 3.23 -13.01 -0.45
N ILE A 169 4.40 -13.53 -0.82
CA ILE A 169 5.70 -12.91 -0.55
C ILE A 169 6.18 -12.29 -1.86
N HIS A 170 6.37 -10.97 -1.88
CA HIS A 170 6.93 -10.24 -3.02
C HIS A 170 8.37 -9.86 -2.71
N LEU A 171 9.32 -10.50 -3.40
CA LEU A 171 10.75 -10.16 -3.36
C LEU A 171 11.11 -9.30 -4.57
N ALA A 172 12.00 -8.33 -4.39
CA ALA A 172 12.50 -7.43 -5.42
C ALA A 172 14.01 -7.14 -5.24
N SER A 173 14.76 -7.11 -6.34
CA SER A 173 16.21 -6.86 -6.35
C SER A 173 16.71 -6.50 -7.77
N ASP A 174 17.84 -5.83 -7.87
CA ASP A 174 18.64 -5.69 -9.09
C ASP A 174 19.58 -6.90 -9.32
N ASP A 175 19.61 -7.88 -8.40
CA ASP A 175 20.44 -9.10 -8.49
C ASP A 175 19.60 -10.40 -8.46
N ILE A 176 19.49 -11.03 -9.63
CA ILE A 176 18.86 -12.35 -9.82
C ILE A 176 19.43 -13.43 -8.88
N GLY A 177 20.75 -13.40 -8.64
CA GLY A 177 21.43 -14.35 -7.77
C GLY A 177 20.95 -14.22 -6.33
N LYS A 178 20.75 -13.00 -5.82
CA LYS A 178 20.21 -12.75 -4.48
C LYS A 178 18.79 -13.25 -4.33
N LEU A 179 17.92 -12.99 -5.33
CA LEU A 179 16.54 -13.52 -5.34
C LEU A 179 16.50 -15.06 -5.30
N LEU A 180 17.28 -15.73 -6.17
CA LEU A 180 17.34 -17.19 -6.20
C LEU A 180 17.97 -17.80 -4.94
N LEU A 181 18.95 -17.12 -4.35
CA LEU A 181 19.60 -17.55 -3.11
C LEU A 181 18.66 -17.43 -1.92
N ALA A 182 17.97 -16.29 -1.77
CA ALA A 182 16.96 -16.11 -0.74
C ALA A 182 15.79 -17.09 -0.89
N GLU A 183 15.30 -17.33 -2.12
CA GLU A 183 14.29 -18.35 -2.38
C GLU A 183 14.75 -19.75 -1.93
N ALA A 184 15.97 -20.15 -2.25
CA ALA A 184 16.51 -21.46 -1.85
C ALA A 184 16.74 -21.57 -0.34
N MET A 185 17.25 -20.52 0.31
CA MET A 185 17.47 -20.50 1.77
C MET A 185 16.16 -20.49 2.56
N LEU A 186 15.12 -19.79 2.06
CA LEU A 186 13.80 -19.78 2.69
C LEU A 186 13.12 -21.16 2.72
N TRP A 187 13.53 -22.12 1.87
CA TRP A 187 12.98 -23.49 1.85
C TRP A 187 14.02 -24.60 2.05
N ASP A 188 15.16 -24.29 2.68
CA ASP A 188 16.22 -25.27 3.03
C ASP A 188 16.79 -26.05 1.82
N ASP A 189 16.73 -25.48 0.61
CA ASP A 189 17.29 -26.07 -0.61
C ASP A 189 18.76 -25.70 -0.86
N TYR A 190 19.29 -24.71 -0.13
CA TYR A 190 20.67 -24.25 -0.27
C TYR A 190 21.61 -25.04 0.64
N ASP A 191 22.48 -25.84 0.01
CA ASP A 191 23.54 -26.60 0.68
C ASP A 191 24.91 -26.17 0.11
N PRO A 192 25.74 -25.43 0.88
CA PRO A 192 27.02 -24.90 0.40
C PRO A 192 28.02 -26.00 0.00
N ASP A 193 27.94 -27.19 0.59
CA ASP A 193 28.82 -28.33 0.27
C ASP A 193 28.46 -29.00 -1.07
N THR A 194 27.26 -28.78 -1.62
CA THR A 194 26.80 -29.46 -2.86
C THR A 194 26.76 -28.57 -4.09
N VAL A 195 26.72 -27.25 -3.93
CA VAL A 195 26.79 -26.32 -5.07
C VAL A 195 28.20 -26.30 -5.68
N TRP A 196 29.26 -26.58 -4.91
CA TRP A 196 30.65 -26.55 -5.36
C TRP A 196 31.56 -27.63 -4.73
N GLU A 197 32.35 -28.36 -5.54
CA GLU A 197 33.41 -29.27 -5.05
C GLU A 197 34.69 -28.51 -4.61
N ASP A 198 34.80 -27.21 -4.95
CA ASP A 198 35.93 -26.31 -4.68
C ASP A 198 35.42 -24.89 -4.24
N ALA A 199 34.47 -24.81 -3.32
CA ALA A 199 33.86 -23.55 -2.85
C ALA A 199 34.90 -22.51 -2.33
N PRO A 200 34.73 -21.20 -2.57
CA PRO A 200 35.53 -20.17 -1.93
C PRO A 200 35.18 -20.07 -0.42
N PRO A 201 36.11 -19.61 0.44
CA PRO A 201 35.91 -19.56 1.89
C PRO A 201 35.01 -18.40 2.37
N GLU A 202 34.21 -17.82 1.48
CA GLU A 202 33.39 -16.61 1.67
C GLU A 202 31.94 -16.83 1.18
N ASP A 203 31.52 -18.10 1.04
CA ASP A 203 30.13 -18.45 0.72
C ASP A 203 29.17 -18.03 1.86
N PRO A 204 27.95 -17.57 1.54
CA PRO A 204 26.96 -17.19 2.55
C PRO A 204 26.46 -18.42 3.30
N GLU A 205 26.44 -18.37 4.62
CA GLU A 205 25.88 -19.44 5.46
C GLU A 205 24.36 -19.58 5.20
N PRO A 206 23.80 -20.81 5.26
CA PRO A 206 22.35 -21.02 5.25
C PRO A 206 21.63 -20.26 6.38
N PHE A 207 20.34 -19.96 6.19
CA PHE A 207 19.53 -19.36 7.25
C PHE A 207 19.41 -20.31 8.45
N GLU A 208 19.40 -19.76 9.67
CA GLU A 208 19.12 -20.55 10.88
C GLU A 208 17.65 -21.00 10.94
N HIS A 209 16.76 -20.27 10.27
CA HIS A 209 15.31 -20.49 10.26
C HIS A 209 14.77 -20.45 8.83
N THR A 210 13.90 -21.40 8.49
CA THR A 210 13.31 -21.54 7.15
C THR A 210 11.78 -21.60 7.22
N LEU A 211 11.14 -21.48 6.06
CA LEU A 211 9.70 -21.63 5.87
C LEU A 211 9.29 -23.07 5.54
N ASP A 212 10.25 -23.99 5.35
CA ASP A 212 9.96 -25.38 5.01
C ASP A 212 9.16 -26.07 6.13
N GLY A 213 8.24 -26.95 5.73
CA GLY A 213 7.28 -27.59 6.63
C GLY A 213 6.21 -26.66 7.23
N ILE A 214 6.34 -25.33 7.12
CA ILE A 214 5.38 -24.33 7.63
C ILE A 214 4.55 -23.74 6.49
N LEU A 215 5.18 -23.33 5.39
CA LEU A 215 4.55 -22.73 4.22
C LEU A 215 4.83 -23.59 2.98
N SER A 216 3.83 -23.75 2.11
CA SER A 216 3.97 -24.45 0.84
C SER A 216 5.02 -23.77 -0.03
N LYS A 217 5.86 -24.58 -0.68
CA LYS A 217 6.91 -24.08 -1.57
C LYS A 217 6.36 -23.85 -2.98
N PRO A 218 6.41 -22.62 -3.52
CA PRO A 218 6.09 -22.37 -4.92
C PRO A 218 7.14 -22.99 -5.84
N VAL A 219 6.71 -23.67 -6.90
CA VAL A 219 7.63 -24.33 -7.85
C VAL A 219 7.46 -23.77 -9.27
N SER A 220 6.24 -23.41 -9.64
CA SER A 220 5.89 -22.91 -10.97
C SER A 220 4.71 -21.94 -10.90
N TYR A 221 4.30 -21.39 -12.04
CA TYR A 221 3.01 -20.72 -12.16
C TYR A 221 1.85 -21.70 -11.84
N PRO A 222 0.76 -21.28 -11.18
CA PRO A 222 0.42 -19.91 -10.78
C PRO A 222 1.02 -19.42 -9.45
N GLU A 223 1.64 -20.27 -8.65
CA GLU A 223 2.15 -19.92 -7.31
C GLU A 223 3.38 -19.01 -7.39
N ARG A 224 4.35 -19.41 -8.23
CA ARG A 224 5.61 -18.71 -8.49
C ARG A 224 5.48 -17.86 -9.75
N ARG A 225 5.59 -16.53 -9.61
CA ARG A 225 5.51 -15.57 -10.73
C ARG A 225 6.76 -14.70 -10.75
N VAL A 226 7.35 -14.56 -11.93
CA VAL A 226 8.57 -13.78 -12.15
C VAL A 226 8.25 -12.67 -13.12
N GLY A 227 8.81 -11.49 -12.87
CA GLY A 227 8.77 -10.41 -13.83
C GLY A 227 9.86 -9.37 -13.62
N PHE A 228 9.80 -8.33 -14.44
CA PHE A 228 10.96 -7.52 -14.80
C PHE A 228 10.57 -6.05 -14.99
N ALA A 229 11.50 -5.14 -14.70
CA ALA A 229 11.41 -3.71 -14.96
C ALA A 229 12.62 -3.22 -15.76
N GLY A 230 12.42 -2.13 -16.54
CA GLY A 230 13.45 -1.52 -17.40
C GLY A 230 13.51 -2.13 -18.81
N HIS A 231 13.90 -1.30 -19.80
CA HIS A 231 13.82 -1.60 -21.23
C HIS A 231 14.53 -2.90 -21.64
N GLU A 232 15.84 -3.04 -21.40
CA GLU A 232 16.63 -4.24 -21.77
C GLU A 232 16.01 -5.53 -21.21
N ASN A 233 15.45 -5.45 -20.00
CA ASN A 233 14.82 -6.58 -19.33
C ASN A 233 13.43 -6.91 -19.89
N VAL A 234 12.76 -5.98 -20.57
CA VAL A 234 11.47 -6.21 -21.26
C VAL A 234 11.72 -6.76 -22.66
N GLU A 235 12.60 -6.13 -23.44
CA GLU A 235 12.90 -6.50 -24.84
C GLU A 235 13.43 -7.94 -24.94
N GLU A 236 14.55 -8.25 -24.25
CA GLU A 236 15.16 -9.59 -24.23
C GLU A 236 14.14 -10.64 -23.76
N ARG A 237 13.26 -10.26 -22.83
CA ARG A 237 12.29 -11.16 -22.20
C ARG A 237 11.07 -11.45 -23.07
N LEU A 238 10.72 -10.55 -23.99
CA LEU A 238 9.74 -10.81 -25.05
C LEU A 238 10.36 -11.73 -26.11
N ALA A 239 11.60 -11.45 -26.52
CA ALA A 239 12.33 -12.22 -27.53
C ALA A 239 12.70 -13.66 -27.11
N GLU A 240 13.04 -13.92 -25.84
CA GLU A 240 13.43 -15.26 -25.37
C GLU A 240 12.24 -16.25 -25.24
N ASP A 241 11.01 -15.78 -25.02
CA ASP A 241 9.90 -16.63 -24.57
C ASP A 241 8.55 -16.43 -25.25
N THR A 242 8.34 -15.36 -26.01
CA THR A 242 7.05 -15.09 -26.68
C THR A 242 7.21 -15.11 -28.18
N GLU A 243 6.13 -15.29 -28.94
CA GLU A 243 6.17 -15.19 -30.42
C GLU A 243 6.21 -13.72 -30.91
N PHE A 244 6.08 -12.74 -30.00
CA PHE A 244 6.09 -11.32 -30.32
C PHE A 244 7.47 -10.83 -30.76
N ASP A 245 7.47 -10.05 -31.84
CA ASP A 245 8.65 -9.43 -32.46
C ASP A 245 9.14 -8.24 -31.61
N ALA A 246 10.12 -8.49 -30.74
CA ALA A 246 10.59 -7.53 -29.74
C ALA A 246 11.19 -6.25 -30.35
N ASP A 247 11.78 -6.33 -31.55
CA ASP A 247 12.29 -5.21 -32.38
C ASP A 247 11.22 -4.14 -32.67
N ARG A 248 9.93 -4.38 -32.36
CA ARG A 248 8.84 -3.41 -32.46
C ARG A 248 8.75 -2.44 -31.27
N VAL A 249 9.36 -2.77 -30.13
CA VAL A 249 9.38 -1.90 -28.93
C VAL A 249 10.49 -0.86 -29.13
N PRO A 250 10.20 0.45 -29.07
CA PRO A 250 11.21 1.46 -29.38
C PRO A 250 12.44 1.42 -28.46
N ASP A 251 13.61 1.38 -29.09
CA ASP A 251 14.94 1.36 -28.47
C ASP A 251 15.65 2.73 -28.57
N GLU A 252 16.94 2.82 -28.20
CA GLU A 252 17.73 4.05 -28.31
C GLU A 252 18.21 4.38 -29.75
N ASP A 253 18.17 3.40 -30.66
CA ASP A 253 18.73 3.43 -32.02
C ASP A 253 17.65 3.66 -33.12
N GLU A 254 16.35 3.55 -32.82
CA GLU A 254 15.25 3.61 -33.81
C GLU A 254 15.00 5.01 -34.42
N PHE A 255 15.58 6.08 -33.85
CA PHE A 255 15.23 7.48 -34.15
C PHE A 255 16.26 8.21 -35.04
N ASP A 256 15.77 9.00 -36.00
CA ASP A 256 16.55 9.56 -37.12
C ASP A 256 17.66 10.55 -36.71
N ASP A 257 18.74 10.60 -37.51
CA ASP A 257 20.00 11.34 -37.29
C ASP A 257 19.81 12.87 -37.06
N GLU A 258 18.62 13.42 -37.32
CA GLU A 258 18.31 14.85 -37.15
C GLU A 258 17.90 15.25 -35.72
N VAL A 259 17.49 14.32 -34.85
CA VAL A 259 17.02 14.63 -33.48
C VAL A 259 17.99 14.12 -32.39
N GLY A 260 18.71 13.03 -32.65
CA GLY A 260 19.68 12.42 -31.73
C GLY A 260 19.11 11.21 -30.98
N ALA A 261 19.93 10.54 -30.17
CA ALA A 261 19.49 9.37 -29.41
C ALA A 261 18.38 9.73 -28.40
N HIS A 262 17.29 8.96 -28.44
CA HIS A 262 16.17 9.05 -27.49
C HIS A 262 16.31 7.95 -26.42
N PRO A 263 15.69 8.10 -25.23
CA PRO A 263 15.61 7.00 -24.28
C PRO A 263 14.66 5.92 -24.80
N ALA A 264 14.97 4.67 -24.50
CA ALA A 264 14.15 3.53 -24.90
C ALA A 264 12.86 3.38 -24.06
N ALA A 265 11.91 2.58 -24.55
CA ALA A 265 10.66 2.31 -23.87
C ALA A 265 10.82 1.23 -22.78
N GLU A 266 10.60 1.61 -21.51
CA GLU A 266 10.74 0.71 -20.35
C GLU A 266 9.55 -0.25 -20.17
N LEU A 267 8.49 -0.09 -20.97
CA LEU A 267 7.28 -0.88 -20.94
C LEU A 267 6.93 -1.42 -22.33
N SER A 268 6.42 -2.65 -22.38
CA SER A 268 6.16 -3.39 -23.62
C SER A 268 5.20 -2.73 -24.64
N MET A 269 4.33 -1.81 -24.21
CA MET A 269 3.48 -1.03 -25.12
C MET A 269 4.21 0.14 -25.82
N GLY A 270 5.52 0.32 -25.57
CA GLY A 270 6.36 1.27 -26.30
C GLY A 270 6.32 2.71 -25.80
N PHE A 271 5.79 2.94 -24.59
CA PHE A 271 5.76 4.23 -23.93
C PHE A 271 6.00 4.07 -22.42
N ASN A 272 6.63 5.07 -21.81
CA ASN A 272 6.80 5.16 -20.37
C ASN A 272 5.55 5.82 -19.76
N ASP A 273 4.95 5.24 -18.71
CA ASP A 273 3.74 5.79 -18.04
C ASP A 273 3.90 6.02 -16.51
N GLN A 274 4.97 5.45 -15.93
CA GLN A 274 5.34 5.56 -14.52
C GLN A 274 6.24 6.80 -14.30
N TYR A 275 5.60 7.96 -14.27
CA TYR A 275 6.26 9.22 -13.89
C TYR A 275 6.02 9.55 -12.42
N LYS A 276 6.94 10.32 -11.84
CA LYS A 276 6.82 10.93 -10.50
C LYS A 276 5.40 11.43 -10.21
N ASN A 277 4.89 12.33 -11.06
CA ASN A 277 3.58 12.95 -10.96
C ASN A 277 2.45 11.99 -11.41
N SER A 278 2.62 10.69 -11.20
CA SER A 278 1.63 9.64 -11.43
C SER A 278 1.72 8.49 -10.41
N LEU A 279 2.67 8.51 -9.48
CA LEU A 279 2.86 7.51 -8.44
C LEU A 279 2.73 8.17 -7.06
N PRO A 280 1.75 7.81 -6.22
CA PRO A 280 1.59 8.43 -4.91
C PRO A 280 2.59 7.98 -3.86
N ARG A 281 2.92 8.88 -2.93
CA ARG A 281 3.71 8.59 -1.72
C ARG A 281 3.15 7.40 -0.96
N GLU A 282 4.04 6.56 -0.45
CA GLU A 282 3.71 5.40 0.38
C GLU A 282 2.85 5.74 1.61
N THR A 283 3.02 6.94 2.15
CA THR A 283 2.21 7.46 3.27
C THR A 283 0.71 7.55 2.90
N ASN A 284 0.34 7.81 1.64
CA ASN A 284 -1.07 7.86 1.21
C ASN A 284 -1.72 6.47 1.22
N VAL A 285 -0.99 5.43 0.80
CA VAL A 285 -1.49 4.04 0.76
C VAL A 285 -1.41 3.30 2.10
N THR A 286 -0.80 3.91 3.11
CA THR A 286 -0.64 3.35 4.45
C THR A 286 -1.96 3.37 5.25
N LEU A 287 -2.26 2.27 5.96
CA LEU A 287 -3.38 2.15 6.89
C LEU A 287 -3.16 3.04 8.13
N LEU A 288 -4.11 3.92 8.41
CA LEU A 288 -4.07 4.84 9.56
C LEU A 288 -5.13 4.46 10.60
N GLU A 289 -4.80 4.62 11.87
CA GLU A 289 -5.69 4.35 13.02
C GLU A 289 -7.04 5.09 12.92
N ASP A 290 -7.00 6.27 12.33
CA ASP A 290 -8.06 7.26 12.20
C ASP A 290 -8.47 7.47 10.73
N GLN A 291 -8.32 6.40 9.92
CA GLN A 291 -8.84 6.34 8.56
C GLN A 291 -10.38 6.34 8.53
N ARG A 292 -10.96 6.97 7.51
CA ARG A 292 -12.37 6.87 7.15
C ARG A 292 -12.49 6.60 5.65
N LEU A 293 -13.38 5.72 5.21
CA LEU A 293 -13.83 5.71 3.82
C LEU A 293 -15.09 6.59 3.75
N VAL A 294 -16.24 6.05 4.14
CA VAL A 294 -17.43 6.82 4.50
C VAL A 294 -17.50 7.04 6.02
N VAL A 295 -17.41 5.95 6.79
CA VAL A 295 -17.45 5.96 8.26
C VAL A 295 -16.04 5.72 8.82
N PRO A 296 -15.60 6.42 9.88
CA PRO A 296 -14.33 6.13 10.55
C PRO A 296 -14.29 4.71 11.13
N LYS A 297 -13.26 3.94 10.78
CA LYS A 297 -13.08 2.54 11.19
C LYS A 297 -11.60 2.22 11.39
N ASP A 298 -11.22 1.98 12.65
CA ASP A 298 -9.87 1.60 13.06
C ASP A 298 -9.42 0.28 12.40
N PRO A 299 -8.25 0.24 11.72
CA PRO A 299 -7.63 -0.99 11.22
C PRO A 299 -7.07 -1.89 12.34
N GLY A 300 -7.10 -1.46 13.60
CA GLY A 300 -6.70 -2.25 14.75
C GLY A 300 -5.20 -2.50 14.77
N VAL A 301 -4.81 -3.78 14.90
CA VAL A 301 -3.39 -4.20 14.88
C VAL A 301 -2.66 -3.89 13.57
N PHE A 302 -3.40 -3.56 12.50
CA PHE A 302 -2.86 -3.37 11.16
C PHE A 302 -2.60 -1.91 10.78
N ALA A 303 -2.70 -0.96 11.71
CA ALA A 303 -2.17 0.39 11.51
C ALA A 303 -0.68 0.33 11.11
N GLN A 304 -0.25 1.20 10.18
CA GLN A 304 1.02 1.13 9.43
C GLN A 304 1.18 0.00 8.41
N GLY A 305 0.19 -0.88 8.23
CA GLY A 305 0.12 -1.78 7.07
C GLY A 305 -0.35 -1.08 5.79
N THR A 306 -0.68 -1.86 4.75
CA THR A 306 -1.39 -1.43 3.54
C THR A 306 -2.24 -2.58 2.97
N ILE A 307 -3.11 -2.33 1.99
CA ILE A 307 -3.78 -3.37 1.21
C ILE A 307 -3.10 -3.50 -0.15
N GLN A 308 -2.70 -4.71 -0.52
CA GLN A 308 -2.12 -5.06 -1.80
C GLN A 308 -3.17 -5.77 -2.69
N HIS A 309 -3.37 -5.24 -3.89
CA HIS A 309 -4.02 -5.95 -4.98
C HIS A 309 -2.94 -6.53 -5.90
N VAL A 310 -3.15 -7.76 -6.36
CA VAL A 310 -2.28 -8.42 -7.34
C VAL A 310 -3.16 -8.94 -8.47
N SER A 311 -2.86 -8.60 -9.72
CA SER A 311 -3.47 -9.22 -10.90
C SER A 311 -2.39 -9.73 -11.86
N LYS A 312 -2.66 -10.84 -12.55
CA LYS A 312 -1.94 -11.20 -13.79
C LYS A 312 -2.78 -10.73 -14.97
N LEU A 313 -2.23 -9.84 -15.77
CA LEU A 313 -2.79 -9.38 -17.03
C LEU A 313 -1.99 -10.00 -18.19
N ASN A 314 -2.70 -10.44 -19.23
CA ASN A 314 -2.10 -10.66 -20.54
C ASN A 314 -2.27 -9.40 -21.38
N ILE A 315 -1.29 -9.11 -22.24
CA ILE A 315 -1.30 -7.98 -23.16
C ILE A 315 -1.26 -8.53 -24.58
N ASP A 316 -2.24 -8.15 -25.40
CA ASP A 316 -2.22 -8.39 -26.84
C ASP A 316 -1.35 -7.34 -27.53
N LEU A 317 -0.02 -7.56 -27.51
CA LEU A 317 0.93 -6.68 -28.20
C LEU A 317 0.84 -6.83 -29.72
N GLU A 318 0.49 -8.01 -30.25
CA GLU A 318 0.35 -8.18 -31.70
C GLU A 318 -0.76 -7.27 -32.23
N GLY A 319 -1.98 -7.38 -31.68
CA GLY A 319 -3.08 -6.48 -32.04
C GLY A 319 -2.75 -5.01 -31.76
N PHE A 320 -2.12 -4.69 -30.62
CA PHE A 320 -1.78 -3.30 -30.30
C PHE A 320 -0.82 -2.66 -31.33
N TYR A 321 0.14 -3.40 -31.87
CA TYR A 321 1.11 -2.89 -32.85
C TYR A 321 0.70 -3.10 -34.32
N ASP A 322 -0.11 -4.11 -34.65
CA ASP A 322 -0.56 -4.36 -36.03
C ASP A 322 -1.79 -3.49 -36.40
N ASP A 323 -2.70 -3.24 -35.45
CA ASP A 323 -3.95 -2.49 -35.70
C ASP A 323 -3.79 -0.96 -35.55
N ASN A 324 -2.67 -0.47 -35.01
CA ASN A 324 -2.46 0.95 -34.68
C ASN A 324 -1.09 1.49 -35.14
N ASP A 325 -1.07 2.66 -35.77
CA ASP A 325 0.17 3.42 -35.95
C ASP A 325 0.68 4.08 -34.63
N ARG A 326 1.87 4.68 -34.64
CA ARG A 326 2.46 5.28 -33.42
C ARG A 326 1.63 6.43 -32.84
N THR A 327 0.90 7.17 -33.67
CA THR A 327 -0.05 8.21 -33.23
C THR A 327 -1.23 7.56 -32.51
N GLU A 328 -1.87 6.59 -33.18
CA GLU A 328 -3.01 5.84 -32.66
C GLU A 328 -2.70 5.11 -31.33
N ARG A 329 -1.48 4.56 -31.18
CA ARG A 329 -1.00 3.98 -29.92
C ARG A 329 -0.80 5.03 -28.82
N ARG A 330 -0.22 6.19 -29.16
CA ARG A 330 0.00 7.31 -28.22
C ARG A 330 -1.33 7.89 -27.72
N GLU A 331 -2.30 8.11 -28.59
CA GLU A 331 -3.62 8.62 -28.23
C GLU A 331 -4.35 7.68 -27.25
N ARG A 332 -4.27 6.36 -27.49
CA ARG A 332 -4.83 5.32 -26.59
C ARG A 332 -4.05 5.16 -25.29
N MET A 333 -2.75 5.43 -25.26
CA MET A 333 -1.96 5.45 -24.02
C MET A 333 -2.24 6.69 -23.17
N PHE A 334 -2.27 7.88 -23.76
CA PHE A 334 -2.27 9.15 -23.02
C PHE A 334 -3.57 9.95 -23.15
N SER A 335 -3.75 10.67 -24.27
CA SER A 335 -4.98 11.36 -24.72
C SER A 335 -4.84 11.78 -26.21
N PRO A 336 -5.91 12.22 -26.91
CA PRO A 336 -5.84 12.67 -28.31
C PRO A 336 -4.87 13.84 -28.56
N ASP A 337 -4.61 14.69 -27.58
CA ASP A 337 -3.69 15.84 -27.70
C ASP A 337 -2.20 15.48 -27.65
N HIS A 338 -1.86 14.21 -27.42
CA HIS A 338 -0.47 13.79 -27.31
C HIS A 338 0.14 13.60 -28.71
N ASP A 339 1.19 14.35 -29.01
CA ASP A 339 1.85 14.40 -30.32
C ASP A 339 3.37 14.18 -30.23
N ASP A 340 4.06 14.16 -31.37
CA ASP A 340 5.51 13.95 -31.44
C ASP A 340 6.33 15.07 -30.76
N GLU A 341 5.79 16.29 -30.67
CA GLU A 341 6.47 17.44 -30.08
C GLU A 341 6.34 17.42 -28.55
N ASN A 342 5.13 17.20 -28.03
CA ASN A 342 4.84 17.25 -26.60
C ASN A 342 5.13 15.93 -25.86
N THR A 343 5.05 14.78 -26.52
CA THR A 343 5.31 13.46 -25.91
C THR A 343 6.71 12.96 -26.22
N GLY A 344 7.22 13.22 -27.44
CA GLY A 344 8.45 12.63 -27.92
C GLY A 344 8.28 11.18 -28.39
N ALA A 345 9.39 10.47 -28.51
CA ALA A 345 9.51 9.07 -28.92
C ALA A 345 8.63 8.14 -28.08
N VAL A 346 8.90 8.11 -26.77
CA VAL A 346 8.38 7.15 -25.78
C VAL A 346 7.75 7.83 -24.56
N GLY A 347 7.67 9.17 -24.56
CA GLY A 347 7.14 9.97 -23.45
C GLY A 347 8.17 10.84 -22.74
N GLU A 348 9.40 10.93 -23.24
CA GLU A 348 10.50 11.66 -22.63
C GLU A 348 10.29 13.19 -22.56
N ASN A 349 9.43 13.75 -23.42
CA ASN A 349 9.09 15.17 -23.38
C ASN A 349 7.99 15.51 -22.35
N LEU A 350 7.31 14.51 -21.78
CA LEU A 350 6.30 14.71 -20.73
C LEU A 350 6.91 15.07 -19.35
N GLY A 351 8.24 15.02 -19.24
CA GLY A 351 8.99 15.42 -18.03
C GLY A 351 8.67 14.53 -16.84
N ASN A 352 8.08 15.11 -15.80
CA ASN A 352 7.73 14.40 -14.57
C ASN A 352 6.26 13.90 -14.55
N SER A 353 5.45 14.08 -15.62
CA SER A 353 4.00 13.84 -15.62
C SER A 353 3.52 13.06 -16.85
N ASN A 354 2.23 12.69 -16.89
CA ASN A 354 1.55 12.10 -18.03
C ASN A 354 0.78 13.15 -18.88
N ALA A 355 1.18 14.43 -18.82
CA ALA A 355 0.40 15.57 -19.30
C ALA A 355 0.91 16.17 -20.63
N PRO A 356 0.03 16.54 -21.59
CA PRO A 356 0.44 17.10 -22.86
C PRO A 356 0.80 18.59 -22.70
N GLY A 357 2.08 18.86 -22.47
CA GLY A 357 2.62 20.22 -22.36
C GLY A 357 2.06 21.00 -21.16
N GLU A 358 1.53 22.20 -21.40
CA GLU A 358 1.01 23.09 -20.34
C GLU A 358 -0.39 22.70 -19.84
N THR A 359 -1.10 21.76 -20.48
CA THR A 359 -2.45 21.35 -20.03
C THR A 359 -2.34 20.17 -19.08
N PRO A 360 -2.71 20.30 -17.79
CA PRO A 360 -2.56 19.21 -16.84
C PRO A 360 -3.52 18.05 -17.16
N MET A 361 -3.16 16.85 -16.71
CA MET A 361 -4.07 15.70 -16.76
C MET A 361 -5.29 15.89 -15.87
N ARG A 362 -5.16 16.67 -14.78
CA ARG A 362 -6.24 17.03 -13.87
C ARG A 362 -5.92 18.37 -13.20
N ASP A 363 -6.87 19.32 -13.21
CA ASP A 363 -6.79 20.61 -12.51
C ASP A 363 -7.85 20.64 -11.40
N VAL A 364 -7.44 20.37 -10.15
CA VAL A 364 -8.35 20.43 -8.99
C VAL A 364 -8.50 21.84 -8.41
N SER A 365 -7.85 22.85 -9.00
CA SER A 365 -8.14 24.24 -8.63
C SER A 365 -9.56 24.60 -9.08
N GLN A 366 -10.38 25.05 -8.12
CA GLN A 366 -11.78 25.45 -8.34
C GLN A 366 -11.89 26.81 -9.08
N ALA A 367 -10.89 27.18 -9.87
CA ALA A 367 -10.66 28.54 -10.35
C ALA A 367 -11.27 28.85 -11.73
N SER A 368 -11.66 27.83 -12.52
CA SER A 368 -12.37 28.05 -13.79
C SER A 368 -13.90 28.03 -13.60
N ASP A 369 -14.53 29.18 -13.85
CA ASP A 369 -15.99 29.30 -14.06
C ASP A 369 -16.48 28.60 -15.36
N ASP A 370 -15.58 27.91 -16.07
CA ASP A 370 -15.82 27.20 -17.33
C ASP A 370 -15.55 25.69 -17.13
N PRO A 371 -16.60 24.84 -17.11
CA PRO A 371 -16.44 23.40 -16.90
C PRO A 371 -15.78 22.66 -18.07
N THR A 372 -15.47 23.35 -19.17
CA THR A 372 -14.71 22.85 -20.32
C THR A 372 -13.28 23.40 -20.43
N ALA A 373 -12.84 24.25 -19.49
CA ALA A 373 -11.47 24.74 -19.44
C ALA A 373 -10.78 24.28 -18.15
N GLY A 374 -9.77 23.42 -18.26
CA GLY A 374 -8.87 23.11 -17.15
C GLY A 374 -7.94 21.91 -17.35
N ASP A 375 -8.43 20.78 -17.86
CA ASP A 375 -7.65 19.54 -17.91
C ASP A 375 -8.20 18.43 -18.81
N LYS A 376 -7.32 17.47 -19.12
CA LYS A 376 -7.61 16.30 -19.97
C LYS A 376 -8.64 15.35 -19.36
N ALA A 377 -8.65 15.15 -18.04
CA ALA A 377 -9.60 14.24 -17.38
C ALA A 377 -11.07 14.67 -17.53
N ARG A 378 -11.36 15.96 -17.68
CA ARG A 378 -12.70 16.47 -17.98
C ARG A 378 -13.06 16.34 -19.48
N GLU A 379 -12.07 16.37 -20.36
CA GLU A 379 -12.22 16.27 -21.82
C GLU A 379 -12.50 14.84 -22.31
N THR A 380 -12.34 13.82 -21.46
CA THR A 380 -12.58 12.38 -21.73
C THR A 380 -13.90 12.05 -22.48
N GLN A 381 -14.97 12.83 -22.29
CA GLN A 381 -16.24 12.66 -23.04
C GLN A 381 -16.31 13.53 -24.32
N PRO A 382 -15.99 14.83 -24.31
CA PRO A 382 -15.76 15.61 -25.53
C PRO A 382 -14.88 14.89 -26.56
N ASP A 383 -13.71 14.40 -26.16
CA ASP A 383 -12.75 13.69 -27.01
C ASP A 383 -13.36 12.45 -27.65
N TRP A 384 -14.12 11.69 -26.88
CA TRP A 384 -14.87 10.53 -27.37
C TRP A 384 -15.96 10.92 -28.39
N ASP A 385 -16.61 12.06 -28.22
CA ASP A 385 -17.71 12.52 -29.08
C ASP A 385 -17.21 13.22 -30.36
N ASP A 386 -16.06 13.92 -30.30
CA ASP A 386 -15.48 14.73 -31.39
C ASP A 386 -14.36 14.00 -32.17
N GLU A 387 -13.39 13.37 -31.48
CA GLU A 387 -12.27 12.65 -32.09
C GLU A 387 -12.51 11.13 -32.20
N GLY A 388 -13.37 10.57 -31.34
CA GLY A 388 -13.73 9.14 -31.35
C GLY A 388 -12.76 8.22 -30.60
N VAL A 389 -11.77 8.79 -29.91
CA VAL A 389 -10.75 8.08 -29.14
C VAL A 389 -10.53 8.76 -27.79
N VAL A 390 -10.09 7.98 -26.79
CA VAL A 390 -9.87 8.46 -25.43
C VAL A 390 -8.68 7.71 -24.81
N GLY A 391 -7.81 8.40 -24.08
CA GLY A 391 -6.57 7.82 -23.59
C GLY A 391 -6.68 7.07 -22.27
N HIS A 392 -5.75 6.12 -22.03
CA HIS A 392 -5.65 5.39 -20.77
C HIS A 392 -5.27 6.32 -19.62
N ALA A 393 -4.19 7.10 -19.75
CA ALA A 393 -3.76 8.03 -18.71
C ALA A 393 -4.85 9.08 -18.40
N GLN A 394 -5.57 9.54 -19.42
CA GLN A 394 -6.72 10.44 -19.30
C GLN A 394 -7.85 9.83 -18.45
N LYS A 395 -8.23 8.59 -18.74
CA LYS A 395 -9.22 7.83 -17.96
C LYS A 395 -8.73 7.52 -16.54
N VAL A 396 -7.43 7.25 -16.34
CA VAL A 396 -6.84 7.05 -15.01
C VAL A 396 -6.85 8.34 -14.19
N ALA A 397 -6.49 9.49 -14.78
CA ALA A 397 -6.54 10.79 -14.13
C ALA A 397 -7.97 11.17 -13.74
N ARG A 398 -8.94 10.90 -14.63
CA ARG A 398 -10.37 11.03 -14.36
C ARG A 398 -10.82 10.14 -13.20
N ALA A 399 -10.42 8.87 -13.20
CA ALA A 399 -10.75 7.94 -12.13
C ALA A 399 -10.14 8.39 -10.79
N ARG A 400 -8.87 8.78 -10.77
CA ARG A 400 -8.16 9.21 -9.56
C ARG A 400 -8.84 10.36 -8.83
N PHE A 401 -9.47 11.31 -9.53
CA PHE A 401 -10.10 12.47 -8.91
C PHE A 401 -11.18 12.16 -7.86
N ASP A 402 -11.94 11.07 -8.02
CA ASP A 402 -12.99 10.74 -7.03
C ASP A 402 -12.42 10.02 -5.79
N MET A 403 -11.16 9.61 -5.83
CA MET A 403 -10.45 8.98 -4.71
C MET A 403 -9.61 10.03 -3.95
N GLU A 404 -9.69 10.01 -2.62
CA GLU A 404 -9.00 10.97 -1.76
C GLU A 404 -8.28 10.23 -0.62
N THR A 405 -7.31 10.88 0.03
CA THR A 405 -6.58 10.31 1.17
C THR A 405 -7.45 10.08 2.42
N ARG A 406 -8.67 10.63 2.48
CA ARG A 406 -9.75 10.39 3.46
C ARG A 406 -9.26 10.12 4.91
N ILE A 407 -8.68 11.15 5.51
CA ILE A 407 -8.34 11.21 6.94
C ILE A 407 -9.47 11.86 7.75
N THR A 408 -9.62 11.54 9.04
CA THR A 408 -10.62 12.19 9.94
C THR A 408 -10.28 13.65 10.24
N ASP A 409 -11.25 14.45 10.67
CA ASP A 409 -11.03 15.81 11.17
C ASP A 409 -10.02 15.80 12.34
N GLU A 410 -10.13 14.77 13.20
CA GLU A 410 -9.20 14.45 14.29
C GLU A 410 -7.77 14.15 13.80
N GLY A 411 -7.62 13.70 12.56
CA GLY A 411 -6.36 13.49 11.85
C GLY A 411 -5.85 14.76 11.16
N GLN A 412 -6.73 15.51 10.50
CA GLN A 412 -6.40 16.82 9.88
C GLN A 412 -5.88 17.82 10.91
N GLU A 413 -6.53 17.93 12.08
CA GLU A 413 -6.08 18.77 13.20
C GLU A 413 -4.76 18.27 13.82
N ARG A 414 -4.39 17.00 13.62
CA ARG A 414 -3.17 16.38 14.16
C ARG A 414 -1.94 16.50 13.28
N LEU A 415 -2.10 16.86 12.02
CA LEU A 415 -0.96 17.12 11.17
C LEU A 415 -0.48 18.55 11.49
N SER A 416 0.73 18.69 12.03
CA SER A 416 1.35 19.99 12.34
C SER A 416 2.87 19.93 12.17
N GLY A 417 3.48 20.96 11.58
CA GLY A 417 4.89 20.89 11.13
C GLY A 417 5.00 20.21 9.75
N GLY A 418 6.23 19.85 9.34
CA GLY A 418 6.48 19.28 8.00
C GLY A 418 5.75 17.96 7.71
N ASP A 419 5.32 17.23 8.75
CA ASP A 419 4.46 16.04 8.61
C ASP A 419 3.05 16.39 8.06
N ARG A 420 2.66 17.69 7.99
CA ARG A 420 1.48 18.16 7.24
C ARG A 420 1.61 17.90 5.75
N ASP A 421 2.81 18.11 5.24
CA ASP A 421 3.11 18.16 3.81
C ASP A 421 3.07 16.75 3.20
N GLU A 422 3.04 15.70 4.04
CA GLU A 422 2.95 14.29 3.65
C GLU A 422 1.52 13.70 3.59
N LEU A 423 0.51 14.31 4.19
CA LEU A 423 -0.77 13.62 4.49
C LEU A 423 -2.08 14.38 4.20
N LEU A 424 -2.05 15.71 4.05
CA LEU A 424 -3.28 16.49 3.84
C LEU A 424 -3.83 16.32 2.40
N PRO A 425 -5.17 16.33 2.20
CA PRO A 425 -5.77 16.44 0.87
C PRO A 425 -5.36 17.71 0.10
N ALA A 426 -5.52 17.67 -1.21
CA ALA A 426 -5.20 18.75 -2.17
C ALA A 426 -5.65 20.15 -1.74
N GLU A 427 -6.90 20.26 -1.27
CA GLU A 427 -7.63 21.52 -1.15
C GLU A 427 -7.14 22.45 -0.03
N GLU A 428 -6.25 21.98 0.85
CA GLU A 428 -5.74 22.74 2.01
C GLU A 428 -4.25 23.15 1.88
N ARG A 429 -3.64 22.98 0.70
CA ARG A 429 -2.23 23.31 0.43
C ARG A 429 -2.09 24.69 -0.25
N ASP A 430 -1.92 25.73 0.55
CA ASP A 430 -1.91 27.13 0.09
C ASP A 430 -0.54 27.83 0.30
N ASP A 431 0.51 27.32 -0.36
CA ASP A 431 1.79 28.04 -0.54
C ASP A 431 2.52 27.72 -1.88
N GLU A 432 2.23 28.53 -2.91
CA GLU A 432 3.12 28.86 -4.06
C GLU A 432 3.33 27.89 -5.27
N LEU A 433 2.28 27.32 -5.88
CA LEU A 433 2.34 26.86 -7.29
C LEU A 433 1.12 27.32 -8.15
N PRO A 434 1.33 28.07 -9.26
CA PRO A 434 0.26 28.45 -10.18
C PRO A 434 0.13 27.48 -11.37
N GLY A 435 -1.06 26.89 -11.51
CA GLY A 435 -1.30 25.74 -12.37
C GLY A 435 -0.97 24.44 -11.61
N HIS A 436 -1.76 23.39 -11.82
CA HIS A 436 -1.37 22.05 -11.38
C HIS A 436 -0.16 21.61 -12.21
N ASP A 437 1.05 21.82 -11.67
CA ASP A 437 2.33 21.43 -12.28
C ASP A 437 2.49 19.90 -12.38
N GLY A 438 1.65 19.22 -11.61
CA GLY A 438 1.18 17.88 -11.84
C GLY A 438 1.28 17.00 -10.62
N ASP A 439 1.95 17.39 -9.53
CA ASP A 439 2.48 16.49 -8.48
C ASP A 439 1.45 15.54 -7.83
N GLN A 440 1.17 14.43 -8.52
CA GLN A 440 0.30 13.37 -8.02
C GLN A 440 0.99 12.50 -6.96
N GLU A 441 2.28 12.69 -6.65
CA GLU A 441 2.89 12.01 -5.48
C GLU A 441 2.08 12.30 -4.23
N THR A 442 1.61 13.53 -4.14
CA THR A 442 0.97 14.08 -2.97
C THR A 442 -0.49 13.64 -2.81
N GLU A 443 -1.19 13.24 -3.88
CA GLU A 443 -2.67 13.10 -3.87
C GLU A 443 -3.20 11.72 -4.25
N GLY A 444 -2.46 10.95 -5.06
CA GLY A 444 -2.91 9.61 -5.43
C GLY A 444 -3.03 8.68 -4.21
N VAL A 445 -3.87 7.65 -4.33
CA VAL A 445 -4.17 6.70 -3.23
C VAL A 445 -4.10 5.23 -3.67
N MET A 446 -3.49 5.00 -4.83
CA MET A 446 -3.18 3.68 -5.37
C MET A 446 -1.77 3.73 -5.96
N LEU A 447 -0.80 3.19 -5.24
CA LEU A 447 0.61 3.10 -5.64
C LEU A 447 0.81 1.85 -6.49
N ARG A 448 1.18 2.04 -7.75
CA ARG A 448 1.56 0.96 -8.67
C ARG A 448 3.00 0.53 -8.37
N ARG A 449 3.22 -0.79 -8.29
CA ARG A 449 4.55 -1.46 -8.31
C ARG A 449 4.48 -2.65 -9.28
N ASP A 450 3.82 -2.43 -10.41
CA ASP A 450 3.61 -3.43 -11.44
C ASP A 450 4.83 -3.56 -12.37
N PHE A 451 4.99 -4.76 -12.92
CA PHE A 451 6.19 -5.15 -13.66
C PHE A 451 5.85 -6.16 -14.77
N ALA A 452 6.59 -6.11 -15.87
CA ALA A 452 6.35 -6.93 -17.06
C ALA A 452 6.57 -8.42 -16.74
N GLY A 453 5.71 -9.30 -17.29
CA GLY A 453 5.72 -10.71 -16.95
C GLY A 453 5.08 -11.62 -18.00
N THR A 454 5.90 -12.50 -18.57
CA THR A 454 5.55 -13.48 -19.61
C THR A 454 5.05 -14.82 -19.06
N ALA A 455 4.28 -14.79 -17.96
CA ALA A 455 3.67 -16.01 -17.44
C ALA A 455 2.59 -16.52 -18.40
N PRO A 456 2.50 -17.84 -18.66
CA PRO A 456 1.48 -18.41 -19.55
C PRO A 456 0.10 -18.32 -18.90
N ALA A 457 -0.98 -18.42 -19.69
CA ALA A 457 -2.33 -18.42 -19.13
C ALA A 457 -2.64 -19.72 -18.37
N ALA A 458 -2.17 -20.88 -18.86
CA ALA A 458 -2.17 -22.17 -18.17
C ALA A 458 -0.77 -22.86 -18.19
N PRO A 459 -0.50 -23.85 -17.31
CA PRO A 459 0.84 -24.46 -17.17
C PRO A 459 1.42 -25.13 -18.43
N ASP A 460 0.57 -25.56 -19.36
CA ASP A 460 0.94 -26.24 -20.62
C ASP A 460 0.78 -25.34 -21.87
N GLU A 461 0.52 -24.03 -21.68
CA GLU A 461 0.35 -23.06 -22.77
C GLU A 461 1.60 -22.21 -23.00
N ASP A 462 1.69 -21.62 -24.19
CA ASP A 462 2.78 -20.74 -24.55
C ASP A 462 2.78 -19.46 -23.68
N ARG A 463 3.97 -18.91 -23.48
CA ARG A 463 4.16 -17.68 -22.72
C ARG A 463 3.74 -16.49 -23.57
N VAL A 464 2.90 -15.64 -22.99
CA VAL A 464 2.36 -14.45 -23.67
C VAL A 464 2.82 -13.17 -22.97
N PRO A 465 2.98 -12.05 -23.69
CA PRO A 465 3.26 -10.76 -23.09
C PRO A 465 2.22 -10.38 -22.03
N GLY A 466 2.63 -9.61 -21.03
CA GLY A 466 1.74 -9.28 -19.93
C GLY A 466 2.38 -8.50 -18.80
N ASN A 467 1.56 -8.24 -17.78
CA ASN A 467 1.91 -7.45 -16.62
C ASN A 467 1.46 -8.15 -15.33
N HIS A 468 2.30 -8.16 -14.32
CA HIS A 468 1.92 -8.46 -12.95
C HIS A 468 1.53 -7.15 -12.26
N PHE A 469 0.25 -6.80 -12.37
CA PHE A 469 -0.28 -5.57 -11.81
C PHE A 469 -0.36 -5.67 -10.28
N VAL A 470 0.67 -5.16 -9.60
CA VAL A 470 0.71 -4.99 -8.14
C VAL A 470 0.36 -3.55 -7.81
N ALA A 471 -0.65 -3.36 -6.95
CA ALA A 471 -1.07 -2.04 -6.49
C ALA A 471 -1.32 -2.01 -4.99
N LEU A 472 -0.75 -1.03 -4.30
CA LEU A 472 -0.93 -0.78 -2.87
C LEU A 472 -1.95 0.33 -2.67
N MET A 473 -2.83 0.21 -1.68
CA MET A 473 -3.88 1.18 -1.38
C MET A 473 -4.33 1.08 0.07
N ARG A 474 -4.90 2.16 0.62
CA ARG A 474 -5.48 2.11 1.97
C ARG A 474 -6.78 1.30 2.00
N PHE A 475 -7.59 1.39 0.94
CA PHE A 475 -8.93 0.81 0.89
C PHE A 475 -9.10 -0.03 -0.38
N ASN A 476 -9.30 -1.34 -0.23
CA ASN A 476 -9.47 -2.25 -1.38
C ASN A 476 -10.61 -1.87 -2.35
N PRO A 477 -11.75 -1.27 -1.91
CA PRO A 477 -12.79 -0.82 -2.83
C PRO A 477 -12.35 0.24 -3.87
N TYR A 478 -11.18 0.89 -3.69
CA TYR A 478 -10.58 1.73 -4.73
C TYR A 478 -10.23 0.94 -6.00
N MET A 479 -9.89 -0.34 -5.91
CA MET A 479 -9.63 -1.18 -7.08
C MET A 479 -10.91 -1.48 -7.87
N ALA A 480 -12.02 -1.72 -7.17
CA ALA A 480 -13.34 -1.91 -7.79
C ALA A 480 -13.76 -0.67 -8.59
N TYR A 481 -13.68 0.51 -7.97
CA TYR A 481 -14.00 1.77 -8.63
C TYR A 481 -13.06 2.05 -9.81
N MET A 482 -11.74 1.94 -9.63
CA MET A 482 -10.77 2.16 -10.70
C MET A 482 -11.12 1.33 -11.93
N ARG A 483 -11.46 0.04 -11.77
CA ARG A 483 -11.87 -0.80 -12.90
C ARG A 483 -13.20 -0.36 -13.52
N GLN A 484 -14.21 0.00 -12.73
CA GLN A 484 -15.49 0.50 -13.26
C GLN A 484 -15.30 1.79 -14.09
N ALA A 485 -14.56 2.77 -13.58
CA ALA A 485 -14.25 4.01 -14.31
C ALA A 485 -13.44 3.74 -15.58
N MET A 486 -12.39 2.91 -15.50
CA MET A 486 -11.59 2.52 -16.66
C MET A 486 -12.38 1.72 -17.70
N ASN A 487 -13.44 1.02 -17.30
CA ASN A 487 -14.36 0.32 -18.19
C ASN A 487 -15.52 1.20 -18.71
N GLY A 488 -15.54 2.51 -18.41
CA GLY A 488 -16.58 3.43 -18.85
C GLY A 488 -17.96 3.18 -18.21
N VAL A 489 -17.96 2.63 -17.00
CA VAL A 489 -19.16 2.40 -16.19
C VAL A 489 -19.34 3.56 -15.20
N PRO A 490 -20.52 4.20 -15.14
CA PRO A 490 -20.79 5.23 -14.14
C PRO A 490 -20.60 4.71 -12.72
N LEU A 491 -19.74 5.37 -11.95
CA LEU A 491 -19.61 5.13 -10.52
C LEU A 491 -20.89 5.57 -9.80
N ASP A 492 -21.43 4.71 -8.93
CA ASP A 492 -22.38 5.15 -7.90
C ASP A 492 -21.64 5.87 -6.76
N SER A 493 -21.25 7.11 -7.04
CA SER A 493 -20.44 7.95 -6.14
C SER A 493 -21.14 8.19 -4.79
N ALA A 494 -22.47 8.24 -4.77
CA ALA A 494 -23.25 8.35 -3.55
C ALA A 494 -23.02 7.17 -2.60
N THR A 495 -22.81 5.96 -3.13
CA THR A 495 -22.51 4.77 -2.33
C THR A 495 -21.10 4.81 -1.74
N PHE A 496 -20.16 5.56 -2.33
CA PHE A 496 -18.87 5.93 -1.71
C PHE A 496 -18.97 7.11 -0.73
N GLY A 497 -20.18 7.54 -0.35
CA GLY A 497 -20.40 8.71 0.51
C GLY A 497 -20.07 10.06 -0.15
N LEU A 498 -19.90 10.08 -1.47
CA LEU A 498 -19.53 11.28 -2.23
C LEU A 498 -20.81 12.05 -2.58
N THR A 499 -21.06 13.16 -1.86
CA THR A 499 -22.36 13.85 -1.90
C THR A 499 -22.38 15.19 -2.65
N ASP A 500 -21.24 15.71 -3.07
CA ASP A 500 -21.14 16.93 -3.88
C ASP A 500 -20.96 16.61 -5.37
N ASP A 501 -21.79 17.23 -6.21
CA ASP A 501 -22.09 16.86 -7.61
C ASP A 501 -21.15 17.48 -8.66
N GLY A 502 -19.94 17.87 -8.25
CA GLY A 502 -18.85 18.34 -9.13
C GLY A 502 -17.87 17.25 -9.60
N ARG A 503 -18.12 15.97 -9.26
CA ARG A 503 -17.30 14.82 -9.66
C ARG A 503 -17.54 14.40 -11.11
N ILE A 504 -16.55 13.77 -11.74
CA ILE A 504 -16.55 13.55 -13.19
C ILE A 504 -17.44 12.35 -13.53
N ASP A 505 -18.65 12.61 -14.03
CA ASP A 505 -19.60 11.58 -14.48
C ASP A 505 -18.97 10.67 -15.57
N HIS A 506 -18.54 9.47 -15.18
CA HIS A 506 -17.86 8.44 -16.01
C HIS A 506 -18.76 7.79 -17.07
N ARG A 507 -19.47 8.62 -17.85
CA ARG A 507 -20.30 8.19 -18.99
C ARG A 507 -19.51 7.32 -19.97
N LYS A 508 -20.27 6.55 -20.75
CA LYS A 508 -19.83 5.48 -21.66
C LYS A 508 -18.91 5.97 -22.79
N THR A 509 -17.65 6.25 -22.48
CA THR A 509 -16.58 6.53 -23.45
C THR A 509 -16.05 5.20 -24.00
N GLY A 510 -16.86 4.54 -24.84
CA GLY A 510 -16.54 3.25 -25.47
C GLY A 510 -16.98 1.99 -24.72
N ALA A 511 -17.80 2.09 -23.68
CA ALA A 511 -18.30 0.90 -22.96
C ALA A 511 -19.36 0.13 -23.77
N VAL A 512 -19.16 -1.18 -23.98
CA VAL A 512 -20.01 -2.06 -24.82
C VAL A 512 -20.92 -2.93 -23.95
N PHE A 513 -22.21 -2.96 -24.26
CA PHE A 513 -23.23 -3.65 -23.46
C PHE A 513 -24.05 -4.64 -24.31
N ASP A 514 -24.55 -5.70 -23.68
CA ASP A 514 -25.51 -6.62 -24.28
C ASP A 514 -26.95 -6.05 -24.33
N ASP A 515 -27.87 -6.81 -24.93
CA ASP A 515 -29.31 -6.49 -25.01
C ASP A 515 -29.99 -6.39 -23.63
N ASP A 516 -29.43 -7.03 -22.59
CA ASP A 516 -29.92 -7.01 -21.21
C ASP A 516 -29.34 -5.84 -20.38
N GLY A 517 -28.34 -5.13 -20.92
CA GLY A 517 -27.69 -3.96 -20.32
C GLY A 517 -26.48 -4.28 -19.43
N ASN A 518 -25.93 -5.50 -19.50
CA ASN A 518 -24.69 -5.87 -18.83
C ASN A 518 -23.47 -5.38 -19.64
N LEU A 519 -22.39 -4.99 -18.96
CA LEU A 519 -21.13 -4.67 -19.62
C LEU A 519 -20.50 -5.96 -20.16
N VAL A 520 -20.21 -6.00 -21.46
CA VAL A 520 -19.57 -7.13 -22.14
C VAL A 520 -18.10 -6.83 -22.43
N ASP A 521 -17.81 -5.63 -22.93
CA ASP A 521 -16.48 -5.26 -23.40
C ASP A 521 -16.29 -3.72 -23.41
N VAL A 522 -15.14 -3.29 -23.92
CA VAL A 522 -14.79 -1.90 -24.23
C VAL A 522 -14.32 -1.81 -25.69
N ASP A 523 -14.64 -0.69 -26.31
CA ASP A 523 -14.22 -0.32 -27.66
C ASP A 523 -12.69 -0.20 -27.75
N GLU A 524 -12.12 -0.54 -28.91
CA GLU A 524 -10.69 -0.47 -29.20
C GLU A 524 -10.09 0.94 -29.08
N ASN A 525 -10.94 1.97 -29.17
CA ASN A 525 -10.58 3.37 -29.00
C ASN A 525 -10.72 3.85 -27.54
N SER A 526 -11.14 2.98 -26.61
CA SER A 526 -11.34 3.27 -25.18
C SER A 526 -10.05 3.14 -24.35
N GLY A 527 -8.96 3.72 -24.86
CA GLY A 527 -7.60 3.51 -24.36
C GLY A 527 -7.15 2.05 -24.48
N ILE A 528 -6.12 1.66 -23.76
CA ILE A 528 -5.52 0.31 -23.91
C ILE A 528 -6.35 -0.85 -23.36
N ALA A 529 -7.51 -0.61 -22.73
CA ALA A 529 -8.24 -1.64 -22.00
C ALA A 529 -8.67 -2.82 -22.89
N HIS A 530 -8.92 -2.58 -24.18
CA HIS A 530 -9.18 -3.60 -25.20
C HIS A 530 -8.06 -4.66 -25.31
N TYR A 531 -6.80 -4.21 -25.29
CA TYR A 531 -5.60 -5.05 -25.43
C TYR A 531 -5.18 -5.74 -24.12
N LEU A 532 -5.88 -5.49 -23.01
CA LEU A 532 -5.62 -6.10 -21.70
C LEU A 532 -6.64 -7.21 -21.41
N THR A 533 -6.17 -8.37 -20.96
CA THR A 533 -7.06 -9.45 -20.48
C THR A 533 -6.63 -9.92 -19.10
N THR A 534 -7.41 -9.61 -18.05
CA THR A 534 -7.17 -10.11 -16.69
C THR A 534 -7.29 -11.63 -16.66
N GLN A 535 -6.29 -12.33 -16.12
CA GLN A 535 -6.28 -13.79 -15.94
C GLN A 535 -6.56 -14.19 -14.48
N ARG A 536 -5.95 -13.46 -13.53
CA ARG A 536 -6.07 -13.74 -12.09
C ARG A 536 -6.21 -12.45 -11.29
N ARG A 537 -6.91 -12.49 -10.15
CA ARG A 537 -6.97 -11.42 -9.14
C ARG A 537 -6.78 -11.97 -7.72
N GLY A 538 -5.98 -11.29 -6.92
CA GLY A 538 -5.81 -11.52 -5.48
C GLY A 538 -5.87 -10.20 -4.69
N ASN A 539 -6.33 -10.27 -3.45
CA ASN A 539 -6.38 -9.16 -2.50
C ASN A 539 -5.77 -9.60 -1.18
N TYR A 540 -4.80 -8.84 -0.67
CA TYR A 540 -4.02 -9.20 0.49
C TYR A 540 -3.84 -7.99 1.43
N LEU A 541 -3.82 -8.27 2.72
CA LEU A 541 -3.40 -7.31 3.75
C LEU A 541 -1.89 -7.43 3.93
N VAL A 542 -1.15 -6.34 3.72
CA VAL A 542 0.24 -6.21 4.14
C VAL A 542 0.21 -5.70 5.59
N PRO A 543 0.41 -6.54 6.63
CA PRO A 543 0.48 -6.07 8.01
C PRO A 543 1.71 -5.17 8.25
N PRO A 544 1.76 -4.42 9.36
CA PRO A 544 2.98 -3.73 9.78
C PRO A 544 4.12 -4.72 10.07
N LEU A 545 5.38 -4.26 10.05
CA LEU A 545 6.59 -5.06 10.26
C LEU A 545 6.52 -5.92 11.54
N THR A 546 6.05 -5.35 12.64
CA THR A 546 5.83 -6.05 13.93
C THR A 546 4.85 -7.23 13.85
N GLN A 547 4.04 -7.34 12.79
CA GLN A 547 3.00 -8.36 12.60
C GLN A 547 3.15 -9.12 11.27
N ARG A 548 4.31 -9.04 10.60
CA ARG A 548 4.52 -9.64 9.27
C ARG A 548 4.56 -11.17 9.23
N ALA A 549 4.83 -11.82 10.36
CA ALA A 549 5.02 -13.26 10.44
C ALA A 549 3.76 -13.93 10.99
N LEU A 550 2.90 -14.43 10.09
CA LEU A 550 1.65 -15.12 10.39
C LEU A 550 0.80 -14.30 11.41
N PRO A 551 0.15 -13.20 11.01
CA PRO A 551 -0.52 -12.27 11.92
C PRO A 551 -1.68 -12.89 12.71
N TYR A 552 -2.00 -12.30 13.85
CA TYR A 552 -3.31 -12.49 14.49
C TYR A 552 -4.32 -11.48 13.92
N PRO A 553 -5.62 -11.82 13.78
CA PRO A 553 -6.65 -10.88 13.37
C PRO A 553 -6.91 -9.78 14.41
N GLN A 554 -6.64 -10.05 15.70
CA GLN A 554 -6.87 -9.12 16.81
C GLN A 554 -5.74 -9.15 17.85
N ALA A 555 -5.54 -8.01 18.49
CA ALA A 555 -4.76 -7.91 19.72
C ALA A 555 -5.59 -8.30 20.95
N ASP A 556 -4.88 -8.73 21.98
CA ASP A 556 -5.36 -8.63 23.36
C ASP A 556 -5.52 -7.15 23.72
N ASN A 557 -6.76 -6.66 23.62
CA ASN A 557 -7.08 -5.28 24.03
C ASN A 557 -7.18 -5.20 25.56
N VAL A 558 -6.38 -4.33 26.18
CA VAL A 558 -6.29 -4.17 27.64
C VAL A 558 -6.66 -2.75 28.09
N GLU A 559 -7.33 -2.63 29.24
CA GLU A 559 -7.58 -1.33 29.86
C GLU A 559 -6.29 -0.80 30.51
N ILE A 560 -5.97 0.47 30.25
CA ILE A 560 -4.79 1.14 30.82
C ILE A 560 -5.18 2.40 31.60
N ASP A 561 -4.67 2.52 32.82
CA ASP A 561 -4.76 3.71 33.66
C ASP A 561 -3.44 4.49 33.57
N VAL A 562 -3.48 5.67 32.95
CA VAL A 562 -2.32 6.51 32.69
C VAL A 562 -2.30 7.69 33.67
N LYS A 563 -1.18 7.89 34.36
CA LYS A 563 -0.99 9.02 35.29
C LYS A 563 0.37 9.68 35.11
N ARG A 564 0.37 11.00 34.91
CA ARG A 564 1.59 11.81 35.00
C ARG A 564 2.13 11.79 36.43
N ALA A 565 3.46 11.67 36.57
CA ALA A 565 4.16 11.57 37.84
C ALA A 565 5.53 12.27 37.78
N GLY A 566 5.51 13.61 37.67
CA GLY A 566 6.72 14.41 37.43
C GLY A 566 7.23 14.21 36.00
N GLU A 567 8.51 13.87 35.84
CA GLU A 567 9.18 13.62 34.56
C GLU A 567 8.83 12.25 33.93
N ASN A 568 7.79 11.57 34.41
CA ASN A 568 7.42 10.23 33.97
C ASN A 568 5.90 10.07 33.81
N TYR A 569 5.49 9.14 32.96
CA TYR A 569 4.15 8.56 32.97
C TYR A 569 4.17 7.21 33.68
N ARG A 570 3.16 6.95 34.50
CA ARG A 570 2.87 5.64 35.08
C ARG A 570 1.68 5.05 34.36
N VAL A 571 1.88 3.93 33.69
CA VAL A 571 0.83 3.20 32.98
C VAL A 571 0.55 1.93 33.75
N THR A 572 -0.68 1.76 34.17
CA THR A 572 -1.11 0.61 34.95
C THR A 572 -2.08 -0.23 34.14
N VAL A 573 -1.76 -1.51 34.00
CA VAL A 573 -2.60 -2.50 33.29
C VAL A 573 -3.16 -3.47 34.32
N GLU A 574 -4.49 -3.60 34.36
CA GLU A 574 -5.18 -4.61 35.16
C GLU A 574 -5.35 -5.89 34.32
N GLY A 575 -5.25 -7.07 34.94
CA GLY A 575 -5.44 -8.35 34.24
C GLY A 575 -4.23 -8.89 33.47
N LEU A 576 -3.10 -8.19 33.53
CA LEU A 576 -1.86 -8.52 32.82
C LEU A 576 -0.70 -8.63 33.80
N SER A 577 0.07 -9.72 33.74
CA SER A 577 1.36 -9.84 34.44
C SER A 577 2.49 -9.48 33.49
N ALA A 578 3.54 -8.85 34.00
CA ALA A 578 4.69 -8.50 33.15
C ALA A 578 5.38 -9.74 32.55
N GLY A 579 5.46 -10.84 33.31
CA GLY A 579 5.97 -12.11 32.81
C GLY A 579 5.05 -12.85 31.82
N ASP A 580 3.90 -12.25 31.46
CA ASP A 580 3.07 -12.72 30.33
C ASP A 580 3.41 -11.98 29.03
N LEU A 581 4.40 -11.07 29.05
CA LEU A 581 4.84 -10.25 27.91
C LEU A 581 6.27 -10.62 27.49
N ALA A 582 6.51 -10.61 26.18
CA ALA A 582 7.82 -10.82 25.59
C ALA A 582 8.78 -9.67 25.98
N ASP A 583 9.99 -10.02 26.39
CA ASP A 583 10.99 -9.06 26.86
C ASP A 583 11.34 -8.04 25.77
N GLY A 584 11.63 -6.81 26.18
CA GLY A 584 11.97 -5.71 25.26
C GLY A 584 10.84 -5.25 24.32
N THR A 585 9.62 -5.78 24.36
CA THR A 585 8.53 -5.40 23.42
C THR A 585 7.62 -4.26 23.90
N VAL A 586 7.64 -3.93 25.20
CA VAL A 586 6.72 -2.94 25.79
C VAL A 586 7.06 -1.52 25.31
N ARG A 587 6.11 -0.82 24.69
CA ARG A 587 6.23 0.57 24.23
C ARG A 587 5.03 1.41 24.65
N PHE A 588 5.24 2.67 25.04
CA PHE A 588 4.16 3.60 25.38
C PHE A 588 4.41 5.02 24.89
N GLY A 589 3.35 5.72 24.49
CA GLY A 589 3.44 7.12 24.08
C GLY A 589 2.20 7.63 23.35
N TRP A 590 2.36 8.70 22.58
CA TRP A 590 1.38 9.14 21.60
C TRP A 590 1.04 7.97 20.65
N PHE A 591 -0.24 7.73 20.38
CA PHE A 591 -0.67 6.51 19.67
C PHE A 591 -0.03 6.34 18.28
N TYR A 592 0.27 7.46 17.61
CA TYR A 592 0.83 7.52 16.27
C TYR A 592 2.28 7.04 16.26
N ASP A 593 3.12 7.60 17.14
CA ASP A 593 4.50 7.16 17.34
C ASP A 593 4.57 5.67 17.72
N VAL A 594 3.70 5.22 18.64
CA VAL A 594 3.68 3.81 19.06
C VAL A 594 3.29 2.88 17.92
N ASN A 595 2.34 3.27 17.06
CA ASN A 595 2.00 2.50 15.86
C ASN A 595 3.19 2.42 14.86
N ARG A 596 4.00 3.47 14.75
CA ARG A 596 5.27 3.53 13.97
C ARG A 596 6.47 2.87 14.69
N SER A 597 6.25 2.14 15.79
CA SER A 597 7.30 1.56 16.65
C SER A 597 8.25 2.56 17.31
N ARG A 598 7.91 3.85 17.37
CA ARG A 598 8.69 4.96 17.97
C ARG A 598 8.31 5.29 19.43
N GLY A 599 7.54 4.44 20.11
CA GLY A 599 7.13 4.67 21.51
C GLY A 599 8.28 4.54 22.53
N ALA A 600 8.09 5.09 23.73
CA ALA A 600 9.08 5.02 24.82
C ALA A 600 9.15 3.62 25.45
N GLU A 601 10.32 3.25 25.95
CA GLU A 601 10.55 2.02 26.72
C GLU A 601 10.36 2.25 28.24
N PRO A 602 9.95 1.22 29.01
CA PRO A 602 9.75 1.36 30.44
C PRO A 602 11.09 1.36 31.20
N ARG A 603 11.43 2.46 31.89
CA ARG A 603 12.59 2.51 32.81
C ARG A 603 12.37 1.73 34.11
N GLN A 604 11.12 1.44 34.47
CA GLN A 604 10.79 0.61 35.63
C GLN A 604 9.47 -0.13 35.41
N GLU A 605 9.43 -1.36 35.90
CA GLU A 605 8.23 -2.21 36.00
C GLU A 605 7.97 -2.57 37.47
N THR A 606 6.70 -2.81 37.84
CA THR A 606 6.31 -3.31 39.16
C THR A 606 4.99 -4.08 39.10
N GLN A 607 5.07 -5.40 39.28
CA GLN A 607 3.90 -6.27 39.53
C GLN A 607 3.32 -6.06 40.94
N ARG A 608 1.98 -6.00 41.06
CA ARG A 608 1.24 -6.08 42.35
C ARG A 608 -0.06 -6.86 42.21
N GLY A 609 -0.01 -8.17 42.50
CA GLY A 609 -1.16 -9.05 42.29
C GLY A 609 -1.39 -9.24 40.79
N ASN A 610 -2.63 -9.07 40.32
CA ASN A 610 -3.00 -9.20 38.91
C ASN A 610 -2.88 -7.88 38.13
N ARG A 611 -1.85 -7.09 38.45
CA ARG A 611 -1.71 -5.72 37.96
C ARG A 611 -0.26 -5.34 37.77
N THR A 612 0.08 -4.84 36.60
CA THR A 612 1.41 -4.36 36.25
C THR A 612 1.40 -2.84 36.18
N THR A 613 2.40 -2.17 36.76
CA THR A 613 2.63 -0.74 36.54
C THR A 613 3.99 -0.55 35.89
N PHE A 614 4.00 0.02 34.69
CA PHE A 614 5.18 0.47 33.95
C PHE A 614 5.42 1.96 34.18
N VAL A 615 6.68 2.39 34.09
CA VAL A 615 7.10 3.80 34.25
C VAL A 615 7.91 4.21 33.01
N PHE A 616 7.36 5.16 32.26
CA PHE A 616 7.95 5.66 31.02
C PHE A 616 8.45 7.11 31.19
N PRO A 617 9.57 7.49 30.57
CA PRO A 617 10.07 8.87 30.60
C PRO A 617 9.15 9.78 29.79
N ALA A 618 8.74 10.91 30.35
CA ALA A 618 7.76 11.77 29.67
C ALA A 618 8.32 12.38 28.38
N ASP A 619 9.59 12.76 28.40
CA ASP A 619 10.37 13.32 27.29
C ASP A 619 10.55 12.34 26.11
N GLU A 620 10.48 11.04 26.35
CA GLU A 620 10.60 10.00 25.30
C GLU A 620 9.23 9.57 24.72
N THR A 621 8.10 9.96 25.34
CA THR A 621 6.77 9.42 24.95
C THR A 621 6.09 10.11 23.76
N GLY A 622 6.65 11.21 23.24
CA GLY A 622 6.00 12.03 22.20
C GLY A 622 4.72 12.77 22.64
N ILE A 623 4.23 12.54 23.87
CA ILE A 623 2.93 13.06 24.36
C ILE A 623 2.95 14.60 24.50
N GLU A 624 4.08 15.19 24.91
CA GLU A 624 4.18 16.65 25.10
C GLU A 624 4.24 17.43 23.78
N THR A 625 4.77 16.79 22.74
CA THR A 625 4.85 17.30 21.36
C THR A 625 3.66 16.87 20.50
N ALA A 626 2.80 15.98 21.02
CA ALA A 626 1.62 15.52 20.30
C ALA A 626 0.68 16.70 19.99
N PRO A 627 -0.03 16.66 18.86
CA PRO A 627 -0.95 17.74 18.50
C PRO A 627 -2.10 17.83 19.51
N GLY A 628 -2.42 19.06 19.91
CA GLY A 628 -3.22 19.38 21.11
C GLY A 628 -2.36 19.80 22.31
N GLY A 629 -1.10 19.34 22.38
CA GLY A 629 -0.15 19.69 23.42
C GLY A 629 -0.59 19.27 24.84
N PRO A 630 0.05 19.79 25.90
CA PRO A 630 -0.31 19.46 27.28
C PRO A 630 -1.68 20.01 27.72
N ASP A 631 -2.26 20.97 26.97
CA ASP A 631 -3.54 21.63 27.26
C ASP A 631 -4.75 21.01 26.52
N GLY A 632 -4.50 20.04 25.62
CA GLY A 632 -5.49 19.34 24.80
C GLY A 632 -5.57 17.83 25.10
N ASP A 633 -6.57 17.15 24.54
CA ASP A 633 -6.84 15.75 24.81
C ASP A 633 -5.99 14.84 23.92
N VAL A 634 -4.98 14.17 24.50
CA VAL A 634 -4.02 13.34 23.75
C VAL A 634 -4.38 11.85 23.85
N ARG A 635 -4.63 11.20 22.71
CA ARG A 635 -4.79 9.74 22.63
C ARG A 635 -3.43 9.05 22.73
N VAL A 636 -3.29 8.15 23.70
CA VAL A 636 -2.05 7.43 24.02
C VAL A 636 -2.23 5.93 23.90
N ARG A 637 -1.13 5.23 23.62
CA ARG A 637 -1.10 3.79 23.40
C ARG A 637 -0.03 3.10 24.22
N LEU A 638 -0.37 1.93 24.75
CA LEU A 638 0.56 0.88 25.15
C LEU A 638 0.54 -0.20 24.05
N TYR A 639 1.72 -0.64 23.61
CA TYR A 639 1.93 -1.85 22.81
C TYR A 639 2.86 -2.80 23.57
N ALA A 640 2.65 -4.10 23.43
CA ALA A 640 3.58 -5.16 23.78
C ALA A 640 3.22 -6.42 22.98
N GLU A 641 4.04 -7.46 23.06
CA GLU A 641 3.67 -8.81 22.57
C GLU A 641 3.59 -9.79 23.74
N ARG A 642 2.72 -10.79 23.64
CA ARG A 642 2.65 -11.90 24.60
C ARG A 642 3.90 -12.77 24.52
N ASP A 643 4.42 -13.16 25.68
CA ASP A 643 5.51 -14.12 25.73
C ASP A 643 5.07 -15.47 25.11
N GLY A 644 6.01 -16.12 24.42
CA GLY A 644 5.81 -17.37 23.68
C GLY A 644 4.88 -17.31 22.46
N THR A 645 3.77 -16.58 22.50
CA THR A 645 2.77 -16.58 21.40
C THR A 645 2.90 -15.43 20.41
N ARG A 646 3.70 -14.40 20.73
CA ARG A 646 3.83 -13.15 19.97
C ARG A 646 2.53 -12.35 19.76
N ARG A 647 1.40 -12.76 20.37
CA ARG A 647 0.13 -12.07 20.17
C ARG A 647 0.25 -10.61 20.63
N PRO A 648 -0.08 -9.61 19.79
CA PRO A 648 0.01 -8.22 20.19
C PRO A 648 -0.97 -7.91 21.34
N VAL A 649 -0.53 -7.08 22.27
CA VAL A 649 -1.29 -6.55 23.40
C VAL A 649 -1.39 -5.04 23.20
N ARG A 650 -2.62 -4.51 23.08
CA ARG A 650 -2.86 -3.07 22.83
C ARG A 650 -3.68 -2.46 23.95
N GLY A 651 -3.17 -1.40 24.57
CA GLY A 651 -3.92 -0.55 25.47
C GLY A 651 -4.09 0.84 24.87
N THR A 652 -5.28 1.43 24.94
CA THR A 652 -5.53 2.79 24.46
C THR A 652 -6.25 3.60 25.52
N ALA A 653 -5.84 4.85 25.72
CA ALA A 653 -6.49 5.80 26.63
C ALA A 653 -6.39 7.23 26.08
N THR A 654 -7.12 8.15 26.70
CA THR A 654 -7.01 9.60 26.45
C THR A 654 -6.51 10.27 27.72
N ILE A 655 -5.55 11.19 27.58
CA ILE A 655 -5.10 12.08 28.65
C ILE A 655 -5.83 13.41 28.47
N ASP A 656 -6.73 13.76 29.39
CA ASP A 656 -7.45 15.04 29.35
C ASP A 656 -6.49 16.21 29.58
N GLY A 657 -6.44 17.19 28.67
CA GLY A 657 -5.52 18.33 28.73
C GLY A 657 -5.79 19.35 29.85
N LYS A 658 -6.80 19.11 30.70
CA LYS A 658 -7.20 20.04 31.77
C LYS A 658 -7.39 19.36 33.12
N ARG A 659 -6.27 19.11 33.81
CA ARG A 659 -6.25 18.95 35.29
C ARG A 659 -4.86 19.05 35.92
N GLU A 660 -4.39 20.28 36.14
CA GLU A 660 -3.60 20.59 37.33
C GLU A 660 -4.35 21.55 38.27
N ASP A 661 -4.45 21.09 39.52
CA ASP A 661 -4.94 21.69 40.76
C ASP A 661 -6.06 22.75 40.83
N ALA A 662 -7.26 22.24 41.14
CA ALA A 662 -8.24 22.93 42.00
C ALA A 662 -8.30 22.37 43.44
N SER A 663 -7.40 21.44 43.81
CA SER A 663 -7.43 20.68 45.07
C SER A 663 -6.61 21.31 46.20
N GLU A 664 -5.44 21.89 45.91
CA GLU A 664 -4.52 22.33 46.97
C GLU A 664 -4.84 23.70 47.60
N GLN A 665 -5.55 24.60 46.91
CA GLN A 665 -5.85 25.96 47.44
C GLN A 665 -6.99 26.06 48.47
N ARG A 666 -7.59 24.95 48.95
CA ARG A 666 -8.69 24.98 49.94
C ARG A 666 -8.29 24.58 51.37
N LYS A 667 -6.99 24.62 51.71
CA LYS A 667 -6.50 24.32 53.08
C LYS A 667 -5.51 25.35 53.67
N SER A 668 -5.65 26.63 53.35
CA SER A 668 -5.03 27.71 54.13
C SER A 668 -5.84 29.01 54.08
N GLY A 669 -6.19 29.56 55.26
CA GLY A 669 -6.98 30.78 55.42
C GLY A 669 -8.50 30.59 55.26
N GLU A 670 -9.36 31.16 56.10
CA GLU A 670 -9.12 31.84 57.37
C GLU A 670 -10.38 31.72 58.27
N LYS A 671 -10.21 32.03 59.57
CA LYS A 671 -11.29 32.04 60.57
C LYS A 671 -11.84 33.47 60.73
N GLU A 672 -13.04 33.56 61.31
CA GLU A 672 -13.74 34.81 61.70
C GLU A 672 -14.39 35.55 60.50
N ASP A 673 -15.54 36.22 60.63
CA ASP A 673 -16.27 36.65 61.84
C ASP A 673 -17.81 36.44 61.73
N ARG A 674 -18.52 36.53 62.87
CA ARG A 674 -19.97 36.41 63.00
C ARG A 674 -20.68 37.76 62.84
N SER A 675 -21.75 37.83 62.05
CA SER A 675 -22.88 38.72 62.39
C SER A 675 -24.22 38.22 61.82
N LYS A 676 -25.32 38.77 62.37
CA LYS A 676 -26.71 38.32 62.18
C LYS A 676 -27.45 39.18 61.15
N ALA A 677 -28.45 38.58 60.49
CA ALA A 677 -29.83 39.06 60.28
C ALA A 677 -30.36 38.53 58.94
N ASP A 678 -31.66 38.45 58.64
CA ASP A 678 -32.91 38.13 59.33
C ASP A 678 -33.99 38.16 58.20
N GLU A 679 -35.19 37.67 58.46
CA GLU A 679 -36.37 37.57 57.57
C GLU A 679 -36.56 38.59 56.39
N SER A 680 -37.04 38.12 55.21
CA SER A 680 -38.48 38.21 54.85
C SER A 680 -38.88 38.09 53.34
N ASN A 681 -39.98 37.33 53.10
CA ASN A 681 -41.09 37.48 52.13
C ASN A 681 -40.97 37.90 50.63
N GLY A 682 -41.79 37.22 49.79
CA GLY A 682 -42.44 37.80 48.58
C GLY A 682 -42.45 36.90 47.32
N ARG A 683 -43.29 35.86 47.17
CA ARG A 683 -44.68 35.84 46.62
C ARG A 683 -44.95 36.53 45.26
N GLY A 684 -45.29 35.72 44.24
CA GLY A 684 -45.98 36.07 42.97
C GLY A 684 -45.66 35.03 41.88
N GLN A 685 -46.53 34.09 41.48
CA GLN A 685 -47.67 34.20 40.53
C GLN A 685 -47.32 34.85 39.16
N ALA A 686 -47.82 34.42 38.00
CA ALA A 686 -48.38 33.14 37.50
C ALA A 686 -48.70 33.25 35.97
N GLY A 687 -48.59 32.16 35.20
CA GLY A 687 -49.02 32.05 33.78
C GLY A 687 -48.18 30.97 33.07
N ARG A 688 -48.66 29.87 32.45
CA ARG A 688 -49.75 29.62 31.48
C ARG A 688 -49.59 30.49 30.21
N THR A 689 -49.59 29.97 28.97
CA THR A 689 -50.06 28.67 28.42
C THR A 689 -49.54 28.42 26.99
N GLY A 690 -49.62 27.16 26.51
CA GLY A 690 -49.81 26.77 25.08
C GLY A 690 -48.50 26.41 24.36
N SER A 691 -48.27 25.20 23.81
CA SER A 691 -48.97 24.47 22.72
C SER A 691 -48.73 25.14 21.34
N ASP A 692 -48.45 24.45 20.23
CA ASP A 692 -48.55 23.03 19.85
C ASP A 692 -47.45 22.60 18.85
N ARG A 693 -47.27 21.27 18.65
CA ARG A 693 -46.71 20.69 17.40
C ARG A 693 -47.86 20.51 16.39
N PRO A 694 -47.58 20.29 15.09
CA PRO A 694 -47.75 18.89 14.64
C PRO A 694 -46.77 18.42 13.55
N THR A 695 -46.68 17.07 13.47
CA THR A 695 -46.25 16.23 12.33
C THR A 695 -44.96 16.61 11.61
#